data_AF-A0A936IQM3-F1
#
_entry.id   AF-A0A936IQM3-F1
#
_cell.length_a   1.000
_cell.length_b   1.000
_cell.length_c   1.000
_cell.angle_alpha   90.00
_cell.angle_beta   90.00
_cell.angle_gamma   90.00
#
_symmetry.space_group_name_H-M   'P 1'
#
loop_
_entity.id
_entity.type
_entity.pdbx_description
1 polymer ?
#
loop_
_entity_poly.entity_id
_entity_poly.type
_entity_poly.pdbx_seq_one_letter_code
_entity_poly.pdbx_strand_id
1 'polypeptide(L)'
;MGRRTDRLMLLLLAAAAAVGVARGQDPVRAGLESRFTGTVRPFLETYCINCHGQQRPAAQLDLSGFRTMAAFMRDGRRWGQILERVEAGEMPPQGARHPAARERRAMVDWLHAVREDEIRRNAGDPGVVLARRLSNAEYNYTIRDLTGVDIRPAREFPVDPANTAGFDNSGETLTMSPALLKKYLDAAREVASHMYLKEDGFAFAPHPMLVETDRDKFAVHQIIDFYHRQNIDYADYFETAWRFRHRTALGHPNATLAGLARQHGVSARYLQTIWTALENPEEIGPLAKLQAMWRALPAPRAGQPDAARAGCEQMRSYIAGVRKKVEPRFINITAGPIGTAWQPLLIWKNTQYATHRRKFDPRQLQVEGEPPFDQRDVVEPEWDNPFGPGKTILVENEPGDPDLLVPAGQRARYEAAWARFCSVFPDMFYKESRGRNYFVTGKDEGRYLSAGFHNVMGYFRDDQPLYELLLDEQQQAELDRMWREMDFVASINIRTYVEFAKLGTRGTRDDFKDGEPEVREIEVEEIISEANLRKLETEYLEVAKGGNPVAIQAVKDFFDSANDSIRWVKRARLDAEPAHLRALADFAAKAYRRPLSAADRDDVLSFYREARERYGLDHEGAVRETIVLVLTSPKFSYRADMVEARSGIQPLSDFDLASRLSYFLWSSMPDAELLQRAAAGDLHKPEVIKAQARRMLQDPRVRALAVEFGGNWLDFRDFEQIGTVDRERFPSFNDELRDAMFEEPVRFFLDVVRRNRPILDFLYARDTFVNPVLARHYGMPDHASGWVHVPDADRYGRGGLLPMAAFLTKNAPGLRTSPVKRGYWVAKNILGEQIPAPPPEVPELPADEAKMDLPLRQMLERHRAVPSCAACHARFDSFGLAFEGFDPVGKPRSHDLAGRAADAKATFPGGVEGEGLEGIRQYIREHRQDDFVRGFSGKLLAYALGRSLALSDELLIRELGGCCFETVIESIVTSRQFLNKRGPEREDSQ
;
A
#
# COMPACT_ATOMS: atom_id res chain seq x y z
N MET A 1 80.60 -48.66 -3.56
CA MET A 1 81.19 -47.96 -4.73
C MET A 1 80.08 -47.25 -5.46
N GLY A 2 79.87 -45.97 -5.19
CA GLY A 2 78.72 -45.22 -5.72
C GLY A 2 79.00 -43.72 -5.74
N ARG A 3 80.03 -43.30 -6.46
CA ARG A 3 80.31 -41.91 -6.81
C ARG A 3 80.07 -41.77 -8.31
N ARG A 4 78.82 -41.61 -8.75
CA ARG A 4 78.49 -41.26 -10.15
C ARG A 4 77.10 -40.64 -10.39
N THR A 5 76.40 -40.16 -9.35
CA THR A 5 75.06 -39.56 -9.50
C THR A 5 74.97 -38.06 -9.19
N ASP A 6 76.02 -37.44 -8.64
CA ASP A 6 75.94 -36.04 -8.17
C ASP A 6 76.29 -34.97 -9.23
N ARG A 7 76.67 -35.36 -10.45
CA ARG A 7 77.02 -34.40 -11.52
C ARG A 7 75.95 -34.17 -12.58
N LEU A 8 74.90 -34.97 -12.63
CA LEU A 8 73.78 -34.77 -13.56
C LEU A 8 72.66 -33.87 -12.98
N MET A 9 72.61 -33.71 -11.65
CA MET A 9 71.55 -32.95 -10.99
C MET A 9 71.85 -31.44 -10.92
N LEU A 10 73.12 -31.03 -10.94
CA LEU A 10 73.51 -29.60 -10.89
C LEU A 10 73.44 -28.86 -12.23
N LEU A 11 73.41 -29.56 -13.37
CA LEU A 11 73.23 -28.92 -14.69
C LEU A 11 71.75 -28.78 -15.09
N LEU A 12 70.84 -29.55 -14.49
CA LEU A 12 69.39 -29.39 -14.68
C LEU A 12 68.77 -28.33 -13.76
N LEU A 13 69.44 -27.97 -12.66
CA LEU A 13 69.01 -26.89 -11.75
C LEU A 13 69.44 -25.48 -12.22
N ALA A 14 70.42 -25.36 -13.13
CA ALA A 14 70.82 -24.07 -13.70
C ALA A 14 69.99 -23.67 -14.94
N ALA A 15 69.29 -24.60 -15.60
CA ALA A 15 68.35 -24.30 -16.68
C ALA A 15 66.92 -24.04 -16.18
N ALA A 16 66.60 -24.43 -14.94
CA ALA A 16 65.30 -24.13 -14.32
C ALA A 16 65.30 -22.81 -13.51
N ALA A 17 66.48 -22.21 -13.25
CA ALA A 17 66.63 -20.94 -12.54
C ALA A 17 66.68 -19.70 -13.46
N ALA A 18 66.49 -19.88 -14.77
CA ALA A 18 66.36 -18.79 -15.76
C ALA A 18 64.99 -18.79 -16.46
N VAL A 19 63.95 -19.34 -15.82
CA VAL A 19 62.54 -18.98 -16.08
C VAL A 19 62.02 -18.21 -14.87
N GLY A 20 62.82 -17.25 -14.41
CA GLY A 20 62.39 -16.20 -13.51
C GLY A 20 61.52 -15.22 -14.28
N VAL A 21 60.25 -15.12 -13.87
CA VAL A 21 59.48 -13.86 -13.89
C VAL A 21 59.51 -13.10 -15.23
N ALA A 22 59.09 -13.75 -16.31
CA ALA A 22 58.39 -13.06 -17.38
C ALA A 22 56.89 -13.32 -17.19
N ARG A 23 56.29 -12.70 -16.16
CA ARG A 23 54.86 -12.39 -16.26
C ARG A 23 54.76 -11.50 -17.49
N GLY A 24 54.35 -12.07 -18.62
CA GLY A 24 54.11 -11.32 -19.84
C GLY A 24 53.23 -10.14 -19.47
N GLN A 25 53.77 -8.93 -19.61
CA GLN A 25 52.93 -7.74 -19.53
C GLN A 25 51.93 -7.87 -20.69
N ASP A 26 50.64 -7.74 -20.37
CA ASP A 26 49.57 -7.66 -21.35
C ASP A 26 50.02 -6.70 -22.49
N PRO A 27 50.04 -7.13 -23.77
CA PRO A 27 50.49 -6.31 -24.89
C PRO A 27 49.82 -4.93 -24.93
N VAL A 28 48.55 -4.84 -24.50
CA VAL A 28 47.81 -3.58 -24.39
C VAL A 28 48.44 -2.67 -23.33
N ARG A 29 48.73 -3.22 -22.15
CA ARG A 29 49.34 -2.49 -21.03
C ARG A 29 50.78 -2.07 -21.31
N ALA A 30 51.56 -2.92 -21.97
CA ALA A 30 52.90 -2.56 -22.44
C ALA A 30 52.86 -1.38 -23.44
N GLY A 31 51.87 -1.39 -24.35
CA GLY A 31 51.61 -0.27 -25.25
C GLY A 31 51.17 1.02 -24.54
N LEU A 32 50.37 0.92 -23.48
CA LEU A 32 49.96 2.06 -22.65
C LEU A 32 51.14 2.65 -21.86
N GLU A 33 51.99 1.82 -21.27
CA GLU A 33 53.17 2.27 -20.51
C GLU A 33 54.20 2.98 -21.41
N SER A 34 54.39 2.45 -22.63
CA SER A 34 55.25 3.09 -23.65
C SER A 34 54.73 4.48 -24.04
N ARG A 35 53.42 4.60 -24.34
CA ARG A 35 52.78 5.90 -24.64
C ARG A 35 52.77 6.85 -23.44
N PHE A 36 52.64 6.34 -22.22
CA PHE A 36 52.74 7.18 -21.03
C PHE A 36 54.11 7.85 -20.94
N THR A 37 55.17 7.05 -21.10
CA THR A 37 56.57 7.48 -21.03
C THR A 37 56.91 8.48 -22.14
N GLY A 38 56.44 8.22 -23.37
CA GLY A 38 56.78 9.01 -24.56
C GLY A 38 55.87 10.20 -24.87
N THR A 39 54.64 10.23 -24.34
CA THR A 39 53.65 11.26 -24.70
C THR A 39 53.03 11.94 -23.47
N VAL A 40 52.52 11.17 -22.52
CA VAL A 40 51.74 11.71 -21.39
C VAL A 40 52.61 12.38 -20.34
N ARG A 41 53.70 11.74 -19.91
CA ARG A 41 54.62 12.34 -18.93
C ARG A 41 55.20 13.67 -19.44
N PRO A 42 55.73 13.77 -20.67
CA PRO A 42 56.15 15.05 -21.24
C PRO A 42 55.03 16.09 -21.30
N PHE A 43 53.79 15.67 -21.60
CA PHE A 43 52.64 16.56 -21.63
C PHE A 43 52.33 17.14 -20.24
N LEU A 44 52.27 16.29 -19.21
CA LEU A 44 52.04 16.73 -17.82
C LEU A 44 53.13 17.70 -17.36
N GLU A 45 54.40 17.38 -17.64
CA GLU A 45 55.56 18.21 -17.28
C GLU A 45 55.53 19.57 -17.99
N THR A 46 55.14 19.61 -19.26
CA THR A 46 55.16 20.83 -20.08
C THR A 46 53.97 21.74 -19.82
N TYR A 47 52.77 21.17 -19.65
CA TYR A 47 51.51 21.91 -19.69
C TYR A 47 50.75 21.94 -18.35
N CYS A 48 50.99 20.97 -17.44
CA CYS A 48 50.17 20.80 -16.24
C CYS A 48 50.91 21.14 -14.94
N ILE A 49 52.14 20.63 -14.75
CA ILE A 49 52.85 20.67 -13.46
C ILE A 49 53.21 22.09 -13.00
N ASN A 50 53.39 23.05 -13.91
CA ASN A 50 53.68 24.44 -13.53
C ASN A 50 52.55 25.06 -12.68
N CYS A 51 51.29 24.69 -12.94
CA CYS A 51 50.12 25.16 -12.21
C CYS A 51 49.53 24.13 -11.24
N HIS A 52 49.90 22.85 -11.36
CA HIS A 52 49.40 21.74 -10.55
C HIS A 52 50.55 20.89 -9.98
N GLY A 53 51.60 21.53 -9.45
CA GLY A 53 52.73 20.84 -8.82
C GLY A 53 52.77 21.07 -7.31
N GLN A 54 53.61 20.33 -6.58
CA GLN A 54 53.73 20.43 -5.11
C GLN A 54 53.83 21.85 -4.56
N GLN A 55 54.52 22.75 -5.26
CA GLN A 55 54.71 24.14 -4.79
C GLN A 55 53.55 25.08 -5.14
N ARG A 56 52.73 24.72 -6.13
CA ARG A 56 51.56 25.49 -6.60
C ARG A 56 50.47 24.52 -7.03
N PRO A 57 49.69 23.95 -6.09
CA PRO A 57 48.59 23.05 -6.42
C PRO A 57 47.32 23.86 -6.69
N ALA A 58 47.21 24.50 -7.87
CA ALA A 58 45.99 25.22 -8.22
C ALA A 58 44.78 24.28 -8.14
N ALA A 59 43.65 24.79 -7.65
CA ALA A 59 42.46 24.01 -7.34
C ALA A 59 42.71 22.79 -6.42
N GLN A 60 43.73 22.85 -5.56
CA GLN A 60 44.14 21.77 -4.64
C GLN A 60 44.54 20.47 -5.35
N LEU A 61 44.96 20.56 -6.62
CA LEU A 61 45.39 19.44 -7.45
C LEU A 61 46.92 19.43 -7.63
N ASP A 62 47.57 18.36 -7.17
CA ASP A 62 48.99 18.08 -7.40
C ASP A 62 49.16 16.85 -8.32
N LEU A 63 49.79 17.05 -9.48
CA LEU A 63 50.02 16.06 -10.53
C LEU A 63 51.48 15.59 -10.57
N SER A 64 52.35 16.18 -9.74
CA SER A 64 53.79 15.89 -9.76
C SER A 64 54.16 14.47 -9.32
N GLY A 65 53.24 13.79 -8.62
CA GLY A 65 53.32 12.37 -8.25
C GLY A 65 53.08 11.40 -9.42
N PHE A 66 52.53 11.86 -10.55
CA PHE A 66 52.22 11.05 -11.72
C PHE A 66 53.45 10.82 -12.61
N ARG A 67 54.50 10.21 -12.03
CA ARG A 67 55.78 9.92 -12.72
C ARG A 67 55.79 8.59 -13.45
N THR A 68 54.88 7.69 -13.10
CA THR A 68 54.71 6.35 -13.70
C THR A 68 53.24 6.12 -14.01
N MET A 69 52.94 5.25 -14.97
CA MET A 69 51.55 4.86 -15.24
C MET A 69 50.94 4.26 -13.97
N ALA A 70 51.66 3.40 -13.26
CA ALA A 70 51.18 2.81 -12.00
C ALA A 70 50.76 3.86 -10.95
N ALA A 71 51.52 4.96 -10.80
CA ALA A 71 51.16 6.05 -9.89
C ALA A 71 49.91 6.82 -10.38
N PHE A 72 49.82 7.05 -11.69
CA PHE A 72 48.65 7.67 -12.33
C PHE A 72 47.38 6.81 -12.14
N MET A 73 47.49 5.50 -12.31
CA MET A 73 46.38 4.54 -12.24
C MET A 73 45.81 4.35 -10.83
N ARG A 74 46.63 4.54 -9.78
CA ARG A 74 46.15 4.44 -8.40
C ARG A 74 45.14 5.54 -8.04
N ASP A 75 45.11 6.64 -8.79
CA ASP A 75 44.27 7.80 -8.51
C ASP A 75 43.14 7.95 -9.55
N GLY A 76 42.27 6.95 -9.57
CA GLY A 76 41.12 6.79 -10.48
C GLY A 76 40.30 8.07 -10.72
N ARG A 77 39.98 8.78 -9.64
CA ARG A 77 39.13 9.98 -9.68
C ARG A 77 39.83 11.17 -10.32
N ARG A 78 41.12 11.40 -10.00
CA ARG A 78 41.83 12.58 -10.48
C ARG A 78 42.05 12.54 -11.99
N TRP A 79 42.37 11.39 -12.57
CA TRP A 79 42.58 11.35 -14.01
C TRP A 79 41.30 11.47 -14.85
N GLY A 80 40.16 11.04 -14.32
CA GLY A 80 38.86 11.30 -14.96
C GLY A 80 38.59 12.81 -15.10
N GLN A 81 38.86 13.59 -14.06
CA GLN A 81 38.75 15.05 -14.10
C GLN A 81 39.75 15.68 -15.08
N ILE A 82 40.96 15.15 -15.17
CA ILE A 82 41.97 15.61 -16.15
C ILE A 82 41.46 15.35 -17.57
N LEU A 83 40.91 14.17 -17.85
CA LEU A 83 40.33 13.83 -19.15
C LEU A 83 39.26 14.85 -19.53
N GLU A 84 38.26 15.07 -18.66
CA GLU A 84 37.17 16.01 -18.91
C GLU A 84 37.67 17.42 -19.26
N ARG A 85 38.59 17.98 -18.46
CA ARG A 85 39.05 19.37 -18.64
C ARG A 85 39.98 19.53 -19.85
N VAL A 86 40.79 18.52 -20.16
CA VAL A 86 41.69 18.53 -21.32
C VAL A 86 40.90 18.31 -22.61
N GLU A 87 39.89 17.44 -22.59
CA GLU A 87 38.99 17.17 -23.71
C GLU A 87 38.11 18.39 -24.03
N ALA A 88 37.60 19.07 -22.99
CA ALA A 88 36.87 20.34 -23.13
C ALA A 88 37.75 21.51 -23.60
N GLY A 89 39.08 21.35 -23.63
CA GLY A 89 40.02 22.41 -24.01
C GLY A 89 40.15 23.54 -22.98
N GLU A 90 39.60 23.35 -21.78
CA GLU A 90 39.62 24.34 -20.69
C GLU A 90 40.98 24.38 -19.98
N MET A 91 41.76 23.31 -20.08
CA MET A 91 43.09 23.19 -19.51
C MET A 91 44.14 22.96 -20.60
N PRO A 92 45.27 23.70 -20.57
CA PRO A 92 45.64 24.76 -19.61
C PRO A 92 44.75 26.03 -19.71
N PRO A 93 44.70 26.92 -18.68
CA PRO A 93 43.85 28.12 -18.72
C PRO A 93 44.33 29.15 -19.78
N GLN A 94 43.49 30.14 -20.09
CA GLN A 94 43.90 31.25 -20.96
C GLN A 94 45.11 32.00 -20.37
N GLY A 95 46.12 32.26 -21.21
CA GLY A 95 47.39 32.88 -20.80
C GLY A 95 48.50 31.89 -20.40
N ALA A 96 48.19 30.61 -20.22
CA ALA A 96 49.20 29.55 -20.07
C ALA A 96 49.68 29.03 -21.43
N ARG A 97 50.76 28.24 -21.44
CA ARG A 97 51.23 27.55 -22.66
C ARG A 97 50.21 26.46 -23.03
N HIS A 98 49.62 26.52 -24.22
CA HIS A 98 48.68 25.50 -24.72
C HIS A 98 49.39 24.45 -25.58
N PRO A 99 48.96 23.18 -25.52
CA PRO A 99 49.43 22.12 -26.41
C PRO A 99 48.88 22.30 -27.83
N ALA A 100 49.61 21.80 -28.84
CA ALA A 100 49.07 21.69 -30.19
C ALA A 100 47.87 20.72 -30.22
N ALA A 101 46.94 20.89 -31.16
CA ALA A 101 45.74 20.06 -31.25
C ALA A 101 46.06 18.55 -31.32
N ARG A 102 47.15 18.18 -32.00
CA ARG A 102 47.64 16.80 -32.09
C ARG A 102 48.17 16.26 -30.75
N GLU A 103 48.88 17.07 -29.97
CA GLU A 103 49.44 16.67 -28.66
C GLU A 103 48.32 16.47 -27.64
N ARG A 104 47.35 17.40 -27.61
CA ARG A 104 46.14 17.26 -26.79
C ARG A 104 45.35 16.02 -27.17
N ARG A 105 45.12 15.77 -28.46
CA ARG A 105 44.43 14.56 -28.92
C ARG A 105 45.17 13.29 -28.50
N ALA A 106 46.50 13.25 -28.62
CA ALA A 106 47.28 12.09 -28.19
C ALA A 106 47.18 11.82 -26.67
N MET A 107 47.12 12.86 -25.84
CA MET A 107 46.85 12.75 -24.40
C MET A 107 45.45 12.19 -24.13
N VAL A 108 44.43 12.77 -24.77
CA VAL A 108 43.03 12.34 -24.64
C VAL A 108 42.85 10.88 -25.10
N ASP A 109 43.39 10.51 -26.26
CA ASP A 109 43.35 9.14 -26.79
C ASP A 109 44.01 8.13 -25.84
N TRP A 110 45.11 8.52 -25.18
CA TRP A 110 45.75 7.68 -24.17
C TRP A 110 44.89 7.51 -22.93
N LEU A 111 44.31 8.61 -22.40
CA LEU A 111 43.41 8.57 -21.24
C LEU A 111 42.17 7.69 -21.51
N HIS A 112 41.58 7.77 -22.70
CA HIS A 112 40.50 6.87 -23.12
C HIS A 112 40.97 5.42 -23.18
N ALA A 113 42.12 5.15 -23.79
CA ALA A 113 42.63 3.78 -23.90
C ALA A 113 42.94 3.16 -22.52
N VAL A 114 43.44 3.96 -21.58
CA VAL A 114 43.62 3.58 -20.17
C VAL A 114 42.29 3.28 -19.50
N ARG A 115 41.28 4.17 -19.66
CA ARG A 115 39.94 3.96 -19.12
C ARG A 115 39.33 2.66 -19.63
N GLU A 116 39.44 2.40 -20.93
CA GLU A 116 38.94 1.17 -21.56
C GLU A 116 39.65 -0.09 -21.04
N ASP A 117 40.95 -0.01 -20.77
CA ASP A 117 41.71 -1.11 -20.16
C ASP A 117 41.21 -1.43 -18.75
N GLU A 118 41.04 -0.41 -17.90
CA GLU A 118 40.52 -0.59 -16.54
C GLU A 118 39.07 -1.06 -16.52
N ILE A 119 38.22 -0.59 -17.44
CA ILE A 119 36.85 -1.09 -17.59
C ILE A 119 36.86 -2.59 -17.86
N ARG A 120 37.67 -3.07 -18.81
CA ARG A 120 37.77 -4.51 -19.13
C ARG A 120 38.34 -5.31 -17.98
N ARG A 121 39.38 -4.78 -17.32
CA ARG A 121 40.08 -5.48 -16.24
C ARG A 121 39.22 -5.70 -15.00
N ASN A 122 38.40 -4.72 -14.67
CA ASN A 122 37.53 -4.76 -13.49
C ASN A 122 36.10 -5.22 -13.84
N ALA A 123 35.82 -5.59 -15.08
CA ALA A 123 34.48 -5.97 -15.53
C ALA A 123 33.87 -7.10 -14.68
N GLY A 124 32.63 -6.88 -14.24
CA GLY A 124 31.90 -7.87 -13.44
C GLY A 124 32.24 -7.87 -11.94
N ASP A 125 33.14 -6.98 -11.49
CA ASP A 125 33.37 -6.75 -10.07
C ASP A 125 32.14 -6.09 -9.41
N PRO A 126 31.50 -6.74 -8.42
CA PRO A 126 30.27 -6.25 -7.80
C PRO A 126 30.45 -4.99 -6.95
N GLY A 127 31.68 -4.56 -6.67
CA GLY A 127 31.94 -3.45 -5.77
C GLY A 127 31.82 -3.83 -4.29
N VAL A 128 32.29 -2.95 -3.39
CA VAL A 128 32.20 -3.19 -1.94
C VAL A 128 30.77 -3.02 -1.48
N VAL A 129 30.24 -3.99 -0.73
CA VAL A 129 28.91 -3.90 -0.13
C VAL A 129 29.05 -3.27 1.27
N LEU A 130 28.46 -2.08 1.44
CA LEU A 130 28.38 -1.40 2.73
C LEU A 130 27.13 -1.88 3.49
N ALA A 131 27.25 -2.00 4.82
CA ALA A 131 26.07 -2.21 5.65
C ALA A 131 25.15 -0.98 5.52
N ARG A 132 23.91 -1.19 5.08
CA ARG A 132 22.94 -0.12 4.90
C ARG A 132 21.66 -0.38 5.69
N ARG A 133 21.15 0.66 6.35
CA ARG A 133 19.79 0.59 6.91
C ARG A 133 18.75 0.62 5.79
N LEU A 134 17.52 0.27 6.12
CA LEU A 134 16.38 0.58 5.25
C LEU A 134 16.25 2.10 5.09
N SER A 135 16.00 2.56 3.87
CA SER A 135 15.53 3.94 3.64
C SER A 135 14.16 4.14 4.31
N ASN A 136 13.73 5.38 4.48
CA ASN A 136 12.45 5.72 5.10
C ASN A 136 11.28 5.08 4.33
N ALA A 137 11.35 5.09 2.99
CA ALA A 137 10.37 4.43 2.13
C ALA A 137 10.44 2.90 2.26
N GLU A 138 11.64 2.32 2.22
CA GLU A 138 11.85 0.89 2.41
C GLU A 138 11.31 0.41 3.78
N TYR A 139 11.50 1.20 4.83
CA TYR A 139 10.96 0.93 6.17
C TYR A 139 9.42 0.92 6.16
N ASN A 140 8.79 1.97 5.62
CA ASN A 140 7.33 2.08 5.57
C ASN A 140 6.69 0.94 4.75
N TYR A 141 7.22 0.62 3.56
CA TYR A 141 6.69 -0.48 2.77
C TYR A 141 6.91 -1.84 3.44
N THR A 142 8.08 -2.04 4.08
CA THR A 142 8.34 -3.28 4.84
C THR A 142 7.35 -3.43 5.99
N ILE A 143 7.11 -2.37 6.77
CA ILE A 143 6.11 -2.40 7.84
C ILE A 143 4.73 -2.71 7.28
N ARG A 144 4.30 -2.05 6.20
CA ARG A 144 3.02 -2.32 5.54
C ARG A 144 2.87 -3.78 5.15
N ASP A 145 3.89 -4.37 4.53
CA ASP A 145 3.83 -5.76 4.07
C ASP A 145 3.97 -6.77 5.23
N LEU A 146 4.59 -6.36 6.34
CA LEU A 146 4.74 -7.17 7.55
C LEU A 146 3.46 -7.19 8.41
N THR A 147 2.75 -6.06 8.47
CA THR A 147 1.55 -5.86 9.32
C THR A 147 0.23 -5.96 8.56
N GLY A 148 0.25 -5.76 7.23
CA GLY A 148 -0.94 -5.61 6.40
C GLY A 148 -1.56 -4.20 6.43
N VAL A 149 -0.91 -3.24 7.11
CA VAL A 149 -1.47 -1.90 7.40
C VAL A 149 -0.47 -0.80 7.06
N ASP A 150 -0.91 0.24 6.37
CA ASP A 150 -0.08 1.39 5.99
C ASP A 150 0.12 2.40 7.16
N ILE A 151 0.88 1.99 8.18
CA ILE A 151 1.12 2.77 9.43
C ILE A 151 2.01 4.02 9.18
N ARG A 152 2.93 3.96 8.21
CA ARG A 152 3.91 5.01 7.87
C ARG A 152 4.67 5.61 9.09
N PRO A 153 5.32 4.78 9.92
CA PRO A 153 6.01 5.24 11.13
C PRO A 153 7.30 6.05 10.85
N ALA A 154 7.88 5.98 9.64
CA ALA A 154 9.11 6.72 9.30
C ALA A 154 8.87 8.21 8.97
N ARG A 155 7.64 8.74 9.11
CA ARG A 155 7.29 10.14 8.80
C ARG A 155 8.10 11.18 9.59
N GLU A 156 8.58 10.82 10.77
CA GLU A 156 9.40 11.70 11.62
C GLU A 156 10.91 11.45 11.46
N PHE A 157 11.31 10.58 10.54
CA PHE A 157 12.72 10.31 10.30
C PHE A 157 13.31 11.49 9.51
N PRO A 158 14.61 11.83 9.71
CA PRO A 158 15.30 12.76 8.85
C PRO A 158 15.22 12.31 7.38
N VAL A 159 15.19 13.27 6.46
CA VAL A 159 15.21 12.98 5.02
C VAL A 159 16.48 12.22 4.67
N ASP A 160 16.33 11.14 3.90
CA ASP A 160 17.46 10.34 3.45
C ASP A 160 18.30 11.11 2.40
N PRO A 161 19.63 11.18 2.55
CA PRO A 161 20.48 11.83 1.56
C PRO A 161 20.63 10.98 0.31
N ALA A 162 20.43 11.60 -0.85
CA ALA A 162 20.71 10.97 -2.15
C ALA A 162 22.22 10.80 -2.37
N ASN A 163 22.61 9.69 -2.99
CA ASN A 163 23.99 9.46 -3.43
C ASN A 163 24.32 10.24 -4.72
N THR A 164 25.53 10.05 -5.26
CA THR A 164 25.96 10.71 -6.51
C THR A 164 25.09 10.35 -7.73
N ALA A 165 24.44 9.19 -7.70
CA ALA A 165 23.48 8.77 -8.72
C ALA A 165 22.06 9.35 -8.51
N GLY A 166 21.82 10.07 -7.41
CA GLY A 166 20.52 10.69 -7.11
C GLY A 166 19.52 9.79 -6.41
N PHE A 167 19.96 8.68 -5.80
CA PHE A 167 19.09 7.74 -5.09
C PHE A 167 19.38 7.70 -3.60
N ASP A 168 18.32 7.57 -2.81
CA ASP A 168 18.34 7.56 -1.35
C ASP A 168 18.36 6.15 -0.74
N ASN A 169 18.50 5.10 -1.56
CA ASN A 169 18.59 3.70 -1.13
C ASN A 169 20.04 3.18 -1.07
N SER A 170 21.03 4.08 -1.03
CA SER A 170 22.46 3.74 -1.09
C SER A 170 23.09 3.49 0.28
N GLY A 171 23.94 2.47 0.40
CA GLY A 171 24.73 2.24 1.61
C GLY A 171 25.80 3.29 1.90
N GLU A 172 26.13 4.15 0.93
CA GLU A 172 27.11 5.23 1.07
C GLU A 172 26.58 6.39 1.93
N THR A 173 25.26 6.59 1.94
CA THR A 173 24.61 7.74 2.58
C THR A 173 23.75 7.33 3.78
N LEU A 174 23.23 6.10 3.79
CA LEU A 174 22.34 5.58 4.84
C LEU A 174 23.10 5.07 6.08
N THR A 175 23.64 6.01 6.84
CA THR A 175 24.22 5.74 8.17
C THR A 175 23.17 5.87 9.28
N MET A 176 23.45 5.29 10.45
CA MET A 176 22.59 5.35 11.64
C MET A 176 23.21 6.27 12.69
N SER A 177 22.52 7.35 13.04
CA SER A 177 22.91 8.21 14.15
C SER A 177 22.20 7.79 15.45
N PRO A 178 22.74 8.15 16.64
CA PRO A 178 22.05 7.88 17.91
C PRO A 178 20.64 8.48 17.97
N ALA A 179 20.44 9.67 17.40
CA ALA A 179 19.12 10.32 17.35
C ALA A 179 18.14 9.54 16.45
N LEU A 180 18.63 9.00 15.33
CA LEU A 180 17.81 8.16 14.46
C LEU A 180 17.45 6.82 15.13
N LEU A 181 18.37 6.21 15.89
CA LEU A 181 18.07 4.98 16.62
C LEU A 181 16.89 5.16 17.60
N LYS A 182 16.81 6.32 18.27
CA LYS A 182 15.65 6.66 19.11
C LYS A 182 14.36 6.72 18.28
N LYS A 183 14.38 7.34 17.10
CA LYS A 183 13.24 7.38 16.19
C LYS A 183 12.81 5.99 15.72
N TYR A 184 13.74 5.07 15.49
CA TYR A 184 13.42 3.66 15.20
C TYR A 184 12.72 2.96 16.37
N LEU A 185 13.13 3.23 17.62
CA LEU A 185 12.45 2.69 18.80
C LEU A 185 11.02 3.25 18.93
N ASP A 186 10.86 4.57 18.74
CA ASP A 186 9.53 5.21 18.77
C ASP A 186 8.62 4.66 17.66
N ALA A 187 9.15 4.50 16.44
CA ALA A 187 8.47 3.86 15.32
C ALA A 187 8.07 2.40 15.61
N ALA A 188 8.96 1.61 16.20
CA ALA A 188 8.69 0.22 16.56
C ALA A 188 7.57 0.12 17.62
N ARG A 189 7.56 1.03 18.60
CA ARG A 189 6.49 1.14 19.60
C ARG A 189 5.16 1.56 18.98
N GLU A 190 5.19 2.51 18.04
CA GLU A 190 4.01 2.88 17.27
C GLU A 190 3.44 1.65 16.55
N VAL A 191 4.26 0.90 15.81
CA VAL A 191 3.82 -0.33 15.14
C VAL A 191 3.26 -1.36 16.13
N ALA A 192 3.94 -1.60 17.26
CA ALA A 192 3.47 -2.53 18.28
C ALA A 192 2.16 -2.08 18.95
N SER A 193 1.91 -0.76 19.02
CA SER A 193 0.64 -0.24 19.57
C SER A 193 -0.57 -0.58 18.72
N HIS A 194 -0.40 -0.85 17.42
CA HIS A 194 -1.46 -1.30 16.52
C HIS A 194 -1.77 -2.80 16.67
N MET A 195 -0.93 -3.56 17.37
CA MET A 195 -1.10 -5.00 17.54
C MET A 195 -2.29 -5.33 18.46
N TYR A 196 -3.08 -6.33 18.08
CA TYR A 196 -4.07 -6.98 18.92
C TYR A 196 -4.01 -8.51 18.78
N LEU A 197 -4.30 -9.22 19.87
CA LEU A 197 -4.25 -10.69 19.93
C LEU A 197 -5.50 -11.31 19.29
N LYS A 198 -5.34 -12.50 18.72
CA LYS A 198 -6.39 -13.33 18.13
C LYS A 198 -6.28 -14.75 18.64
N GLU A 199 -7.34 -15.54 18.61
CA GLU A 199 -7.28 -16.94 19.09
C GLU A 199 -6.19 -17.80 18.41
N ASP A 200 -5.82 -17.47 17.17
CA ASP A 200 -4.85 -18.19 16.36
C ASP A 200 -3.53 -17.41 16.11
N GLY A 201 -3.29 -16.29 16.80
CA GLY A 201 -2.10 -15.45 16.58
C GLY A 201 -2.29 -14.00 16.99
N PHE A 202 -1.76 -13.07 16.19
CA PHE A 202 -2.02 -11.65 16.37
C PHE A 202 -2.09 -10.95 15.01
N ALA A 203 -2.70 -9.78 14.99
CA ALA A 203 -2.82 -8.93 13.81
C ALA A 203 -2.60 -7.46 14.18
N PHE A 204 -2.62 -6.59 13.18
CA PHE A 204 -2.44 -5.15 13.34
C PHE A 204 -3.66 -4.40 12.82
N ALA A 205 -4.12 -3.41 13.58
CA ALA A 205 -5.21 -2.51 13.20
C ALA A 205 -4.68 -1.26 12.48
N PRO A 206 -5.52 -0.51 11.73
CA PRO A 206 -5.15 0.77 11.11
C PRO A 206 -4.88 1.89 12.11
N HIS A 207 -5.23 1.70 13.38
CA HIS A 207 -5.00 2.64 14.48
C HIS A 207 -4.46 1.90 15.71
N PRO A 208 -3.90 2.61 16.70
CA PRO A 208 -3.49 2.01 17.97
C PRO A 208 -4.64 1.27 18.67
N MET A 209 -4.30 0.17 19.35
CA MET A 209 -5.20 -0.76 20.05
C MET A 209 -4.85 -0.86 21.55
N LEU A 210 -4.43 0.25 22.14
CA LEU A 210 -3.89 0.31 23.50
C LEU A 210 -4.97 0.18 24.57
N VAL A 211 -6.12 0.84 24.38
CA VAL A 211 -7.22 0.83 25.34
C VAL A 211 -8.40 -0.01 24.83
N GLU A 212 -9.16 -0.56 25.76
CA GLU A 212 -10.28 -1.46 25.45
C GLU A 212 -11.36 -0.81 24.59
N THR A 213 -11.59 0.50 24.73
CA THR A 213 -12.57 1.24 23.94
C THR A 213 -12.22 1.29 22.45
N ASP A 214 -10.92 1.31 22.11
CA ASP A 214 -10.48 1.32 20.72
C ASP A 214 -10.67 -0.07 20.09
N ARG A 215 -10.43 -1.11 20.90
CA ARG A 215 -10.62 -2.51 20.51
C ARG A 215 -12.10 -2.84 20.25
N ASP A 216 -12.96 -2.37 21.15
CA ASP A 216 -14.41 -2.48 21.04
C ASP A 216 -14.90 -1.84 19.75
N LYS A 217 -14.58 -0.55 19.53
CA LYS A 217 -14.95 0.17 18.29
C LYS A 217 -14.44 -0.53 17.05
N PHE A 218 -13.20 -1.00 17.06
CA PHE A 218 -12.61 -1.71 15.93
C PHE A 218 -13.37 -2.99 15.59
N ALA A 219 -13.56 -3.90 16.57
CA ALA A 219 -14.27 -5.15 16.35
C ALA A 219 -15.72 -4.93 15.91
N VAL A 220 -16.39 -3.94 16.50
CA VAL A 220 -17.77 -3.56 16.14
C VAL A 220 -17.84 -3.04 14.71
N HIS A 221 -16.93 -2.16 14.31
CA HIS A 221 -16.90 -1.66 12.94
C HIS A 221 -16.66 -2.79 11.92
N GLN A 222 -15.85 -3.80 12.25
CA GLN A 222 -15.69 -4.97 11.37
C GLN A 222 -17.01 -5.73 11.16
N ILE A 223 -17.80 -5.91 12.22
CA ILE A 223 -19.12 -6.54 12.16
C ILE A 223 -20.11 -5.68 11.36
N ILE A 224 -20.13 -4.35 11.60
CA ILE A 224 -20.96 -3.40 10.86
C ILE A 224 -20.60 -3.43 9.37
N ASP A 225 -19.32 -3.39 9.03
CA ASP A 225 -18.84 -3.46 7.65
C ASP A 225 -19.29 -4.76 7.00
N PHE A 226 -19.23 -5.89 7.71
CA PHE A 226 -19.77 -7.15 7.23
C PHE A 226 -21.27 -7.07 6.92
N TYR A 227 -22.06 -6.44 7.80
CA TYR A 227 -23.51 -6.26 7.59
C TYR A 227 -23.82 -5.30 6.43
N HIS A 228 -23.07 -4.20 6.29
CA HIS A 228 -23.22 -3.25 5.18
C HIS A 228 -22.97 -3.92 3.82
N ARG A 229 -22.04 -4.88 3.75
CA ARG A 229 -21.77 -5.67 2.52
C ARG A 229 -22.95 -6.54 2.08
N GLN A 230 -23.90 -6.87 2.95
CA GLN A 230 -25.02 -7.74 2.59
C GLN A 230 -26.13 -6.94 1.93
N ASN A 231 -26.54 -7.23 0.69
CA ASN A 231 -27.70 -6.57 0.10
C ASN A 231 -29.01 -7.16 0.68
N ILE A 232 -29.85 -6.32 1.29
CA ILE A 232 -31.15 -6.70 1.87
C ILE A 232 -32.33 -6.04 1.14
N ASP A 233 -32.08 -5.25 0.09
CA ASP A 233 -33.15 -4.55 -0.62
C ASP A 233 -33.92 -5.52 -1.53
N TYR A 234 -35.16 -5.84 -1.15
CA TYR A 234 -36.02 -6.73 -1.94
C TYR A 234 -36.18 -6.30 -3.40
N ALA A 235 -36.12 -5.00 -3.71
CA ALA A 235 -36.25 -4.53 -5.08
C ALA A 235 -35.13 -5.08 -5.98
N ASP A 236 -33.89 -5.13 -5.46
CA ASP A 236 -32.73 -5.66 -6.18
C ASP A 236 -32.87 -7.18 -6.41
N TYR A 237 -33.43 -7.91 -5.44
CA TYR A 237 -33.71 -9.34 -5.62
C TYR A 237 -34.80 -9.60 -6.66
N PHE A 238 -35.91 -8.84 -6.63
CA PHE A 238 -36.97 -8.97 -7.63
C PHE A 238 -36.49 -8.61 -9.03
N GLU A 239 -35.68 -7.56 -9.15
CA GLU A 239 -35.12 -7.15 -10.43
C GLU A 239 -34.15 -8.21 -10.96
N THR A 240 -33.28 -8.77 -10.10
CA THR A 240 -32.36 -9.85 -10.48
C THR A 240 -33.12 -11.11 -10.91
N ALA A 241 -34.17 -11.48 -10.18
CA ALA A 241 -35.09 -12.56 -10.57
C ALA A 241 -35.76 -12.26 -11.92
N TRP A 242 -36.15 -11.01 -12.18
CA TRP A 242 -36.83 -10.62 -13.42
C TRP A 242 -35.88 -10.73 -14.61
N ARG A 243 -34.63 -10.28 -14.42
CA ARG A 243 -33.55 -10.48 -15.41
C ARG A 243 -33.32 -11.96 -15.69
N PHE A 244 -33.37 -12.82 -14.66
CA PHE A 244 -33.28 -14.26 -14.86
C PHE A 244 -34.48 -14.81 -15.65
N ARG A 245 -35.72 -14.41 -15.32
CA ARG A 245 -36.94 -14.81 -16.05
C ARG A 245 -36.88 -14.44 -17.53
N HIS A 246 -36.33 -13.25 -17.84
CA HIS A 246 -36.23 -12.71 -19.19
C HIS A 246 -34.84 -12.84 -19.83
N ARG A 247 -33.96 -13.68 -19.28
CA ARG A 247 -32.55 -13.78 -19.68
C ARG A 247 -32.34 -14.02 -21.18
N THR A 248 -33.21 -14.80 -21.83
CA THR A 248 -33.15 -15.03 -23.28
C THR A 248 -33.45 -13.76 -24.07
N ALA A 249 -34.47 -13.00 -23.67
CA ALA A 249 -34.84 -11.73 -24.31
C ALA A 249 -33.79 -10.63 -24.05
N LEU A 250 -33.04 -10.73 -22.95
CA LEU A 250 -31.93 -9.86 -22.59
C LEU A 250 -30.58 -10.30 -23.22
N GLY A 251 -30.56 -11.34 -24.06
CA GLY A 251 -29.34 -11.79 -24.74
C GLY A 251 -28.40 -12.66 -23.89
N HIS A 252 -28.87 -13.18 -22.76
CA HIS A 252 -28.11 -14.01 -21.82
C HIS A 252 -28.77 -15.39 -21.56
N PRO A 253 -29.02 -16.22 -22.59
CA PRO A 253 -29.77 -17.48 -22.44
C PRO A 253 -29.16 -18.47 -21.45
N ASN A 254 -27.83 -18.43 -21.27
CA ASN A 254 -27.08 -19.32 -20.39
C ASN A 254 -26.84 -18.74 -18.99
N ALA A 255 -27.40 -17.56 -18.67
CA ALA A 255 -27.27 -16.99 -17.34
C ALA A 255 -27.93 -17.90 -16.29
N THR A 256 -27.24 -18.14 -15.19
CA THR A 256 -27.78 -18.86 -14.03
C THR A 256 -28.21 -17.86 -12.96
N LEU A 257 -29.13 -18.27 -12.07
CA LEU A 257 -29.60 -17.43 -10.98
C LEU A 257 -28.43 -16.99 -10.07
N ALA A 258 -27.53 -17.92 -9.72
CA ALA A 258 -26.32 -17.62 -8.95
C ALA A 258 -25.31 -16.73 -9.71
N GLY A 259 -25.22 -16.84 -11.04
CA GLY A 259 -24.40 -15.96 -11.86
C GLY A 259 -24.90 -14.52 -11.83
N LEU A 260 -26.20 -14.32 -12.00
CA LEU A 260 -26.83 -13.01 -11.92
C LEU A 260 -26.80 -12.43 -10.50
N ALA A 261 -26.94 -13.27 -9.47
CA ALA A 261 -26.80 -12.84 -8.08
C ALA A 261 -25.45 -12.17 -7.81
N ARG A 262 -24.36 -12.80 -8.27
CA ARG A 262 -23.01 -12.22 -8.17
C ARG A 262 -22.85 -10.94 -8.99
N GLN A 263 -23.40 -10.92 -10.21
CA GLN A 263 -23.33 -9.75 -11.09
C GLN A 263 -24.04 -8.53 -10.51
N HIS A 264 -25.17 -8.73 -9.84
CA HIS A 264 -26.03 -7.66 -9.31
C HIS A 264 -25.90 -7.45 -7.80
N GLY A 265 -24.94 -8.12 -7.15
CA GLY A 265 -24.63 -7.91 -5.73
C GLY A 265 -25.76 -8.31 -4.77
N VAL A 266 -26.47 -9.40 -5.04
CA VAL A 266 -27.49 -9.99 -4.13
C VAL A 266 -27.09 -11.39 -3.68
N SER A 267 -27.62 -11.87 -2.54
CA SER A 267 -27.35 -13.23 -2.07
C SER A 267 -27.93 -14.27 -3.03
N ALA A 268 -27.09 -15.18 -3.53
CA ALA A 268 -27.54 -16.28 -4.38
C ALA A 268 -28.51 -17.22 -3.64
N ARG A 269 -28.24 -17.48 -2.35
CA ARG A 269 -29.08 -18.30 -1.48
C ARG A 269 -30.47 -17.66 -1.32
N TYR A 270 -30.52 -16.39 -0.97
CA TYR A 270 -31.81 -15.73 -0.76
C TYR A 270 -32.56 -15.47 -2.06
N LEU A 271 -31.85 -15.17 -3.15
CA LEU A 271 -32.45 -15.05 -4.48
C LEU A 271 -33.12 -16.35 -4.92
N GLN A 272 -32.53 -17.51 -4.61
CA GLN A 272 -33.17 -18.80 -4.88
C GLN A 272 -34.48 -18.97 -4.07
N THR A 273 -34.49 -18.57 -2.80
CA THR A 273 -35.69 -18.57 -1.96
C THR A 273 -36.77 -17.65 -2.54
N ILE A 274 -36.42 -16.42 -2.91
CA ILE A 274 -37.35 -15.45 -3.52
C ILE A 274 -37.87 -15.97 -4.86
N TRP A 275 -36.99 -16.48 -5.74
CA TRP A 275 -37.38 -17.08 -7.02
C TRP A 275 -38.41 -18.19 -6.82
N THR A 276 -38.15 -19.10 -5.88
CA THR A 276 -39.05 -20.20 -5.56
C THR A 276 -40.40 -19.68 -5.06
N ALA A 277 -40.40 -18.66 -4.20
CA ALA A 277 -41.62 -18.05 -3.68
C ALA A 277 -42.43 -17.31 -4.76
N LEU A 278 -41.80 -16.77 -5.79
CA LEU A 278 -42.47 -16.06 -6.89
C LEU A 278 -43.04 -17.01 -7.95
N GLU A 279 -42.35 -18.13 -8.23
CA GLU A 279 -42.72 -19.06 -9.30
C GLU A 279 -43.66 -20.18 -8.83
N ASN A 280 -43.61 -20.59 -7.56
CA ASN A 280 -44.52 -21.61 -7.04
C ASN A 280 -45.89 -21.00 -6.73
N PRO A 281 -46.95 -21.32 -7.47
CA PRO A 281 -48.23 -20.61 -7.37
C PRO A 281 -48.85 -20.74 -5.99
N GLU A 282 -49.25 -19.60 -5.43
CA GLU A 282 -50.06 -19.51 -4.21
C GLU A 282 -51.44 -18.95 -4.59
N GLU A 283 -52.50 -19.53 -4.02
CA GLU A 283 -53.88 -19.16 -4.38
C GLU A 283 -54.45 -18.04 -3.51
N ILE A 284 -53.94 -17.88 -2.28
CA ILE A 284 -54.51 -16.98 -1.27
C ILE A 284 -53.42 -16.27 -0.46
N GLY A 285 -53.81 -15.25 0.29
CA GLY A 285 -52.92 -14.53 1.21
C GLY A 285 -51.91 -13.59 0.51
N PRO A 286 -50.97 -13.03 1.27
CA PRO A 286 -50.10 -11.96 0.79
C PRO A 286 -49.11 -12.40 -0.30
N LEU A 287 -48.68 -13.66 -0.28
CA LEU A 287 -47.80 -14.18 -1.32
C LEU A 287 -48.51 -14.26 -2.68
N ALA A 288 -49.80 -14.62 -2.72
CA ALA A 288 -50.58 -14.62 -3.97
C ALA A 288 -50.69 -13.22 -4.59
N LYS A 289 -50.90 -12.19 -3.76
CA LYS A 289 -50.91 -10.78 -4.19
C LYS A 289 -49.54 -10.32 -4.69
N LEU A 290 -48.46 -10.68 -3.99
CA LEU A 290 -47.09 -10.42 -4.44
C LEU A 290 -46.79 -11.08 -5.80
N GLN A 291 -47.24 -12.33 -5.99
CA GLN A 291 -47.10 -13.04 -7.27
C GLN A 291 -47.92 -12.40 -8.39
N ALA A 292 -49.09 -11.81 -8.09
CA ALA A 292 -49.85 -11.04 -9.07
C ALA A 292 -49.07 -9.79 -9.51
N MET A 293 -48.44 -9.06 -8.57
CA MET A 293 -47.56 -7.93 -8.88
C MET A 293 -46.36 -8.37 -9.73
N TRP A 294 -45.73 -9.49 -9.38
CA TRP A 294 -44.65 -10.11 -10.14
C TRP A 294 -45.03 -10.46 -11.58
N ARG A 295 -46.22 -11.05 -11.79
CA ARG A 295 -46.73 -11.38 -13.12
C ARG A 295 -47.10 -10.14 -13.95
N ALA A 296 -47.44 -9.04 -13.28
CA ALA A 296 -47.78 -7.77 -13.91
C ALA A 296 -46.54 -6.93 -14.32
N LEU A 297 -45.32 -7.35 -13.93
CA LEU A 297 -44.09 -6.65 -14.35
C LEU A 297 -43.95 -6.67 -15.88
N PRO A 298 -43.50 -5.55 -16.48
CA PRO A 298 -43.36 -5.46 -17.93
C PRO A 298 -42.25 -6.38 -18.45
N ALA A 299 -42.42 -6.90 -19.66
CA ALA A 299 -41.34 -7.56 -20.39
C ALA A 299 -40.26 -6.53 -20.82
N PRO A 300 -38.98 -6.93 -20.94
CA PRO A 300 -37.92 -6.01 -21.35
C PRO A 300 -38.19 -5.46 -22.77
N ARG A 301 -37.89 -4.17 -22.97
CA ARG A 301 -37.90 -3.50 -24.28
C ARG A 301 -36.48 -3.13 -24.69
N ALA A 302 -36.21 -3.08 -26.00
CA ALA A 302 -34.90 -2.68 -26.51
C ALA A 302 -34.50 -1.30 -25.95
N GLY A 303 -33.31 -1.21 -25.35
CA GLY A 303 -32.79 0.04 -24.76
C GLY A 303 -33.34 0.39 -23.37
N GLN A 304 -34.15 -0.46 -22.73
CA GLN A 304 -34.71 -0.23 -21.39
C GLN A 304 -34.39 -1.40 -20.44
N PRO A 305 -33.12 -1.54 -19.98
CA PRO A 305 -32.72 -2.65 -19.13
C PRO A 305 -33.40 -2.65 -17.74
N ASP A 306 -33.96 -1.52 -17.31
CA ASP A 306 -34.49 -1.30 -15.95
C ASP A 306 -36.03 -1.17 -15.93
N ALA A 307 -36.69 -1.70 -16.96
CA ALA A 307 -38.14 -1.56 -17.14
C ALA A 307 -38.98 -2.07 -15.96
N ALA A 308 -38.46 -3.02 -15.17
CA ALA A 308 -39.14 -3.60 -14.01
C ALA A 308 -38.87 -2.87 -12.69
N ARG A 309 -37.94 -1.90 -12.62
CA ARG A 309 -37.47 -1.32 -11.35
C ARG A 309 -38.59 -0.75 -10.49
N ALA A 310 -39.42 0.12 -11.06
CA ALA A 310 -40.52 0.74 -10.34
C ALA A 310 -41.53 -0.29 -9.78
N GLY A 311 -41.79 -1.38 -10.52
CA GLY A 311 -42.63 -2.47 -10.04
C GLY A 311 -41.98 -3.28 -8.92
N CYS A 312 -40.67 -3.51 -8.99
CA CYS A 312 -39.91 -4.18 -7.93
C CYS A 312 -39.91 -3.35 -6.63
N GLU A 313 -39.80 -2.03 -6.73
CA GLU A 313 -39.91 -1.11 -5.59
C GLU A 313 -41.31 -1.11 -4.97
N GLN A 314 -42.36 -1.20 -5.77
CA GLN A 314 -43.74 -1.35 -5.29
C GLN A 314 -43.93 -2.68 -4.55
N MET A 315 -43.39 -3.78 -5.08
CA MET A 315 -43.42 -5.10 -4.44
C MET A 315 -42.73 -5.07 -3.07
N ARG A 316 -41.56 -4.43 -2.97
CA ARG A 316 -40.86 -4.20 -1.69
C ARG A 316 -41.73 -3.42 -0.71
N SER A 317 -42.31 -2.30 -1.14
CA SER A 317 -43.17 -1.46 -0.30
C SER A 317 -44.41 -2.20 0.20
N TYR A 318 -45.00 -3.06 -0.64
CA TYR A 318 -46.10 -3.94 -0.27
C TYR A 318 -45.68 -4.89 0.87
N ILE A 319 -44.55 -5.59 0.74
CA ILE A 319 -44.06 -6.50 1.78
C ILE A 319 -43.82 -5.75 3.10
N ALA A 320 -43.14 -4.61 3.04
CA ALA A 320 -42.86 -3.79 4.22
C ALA A 320 -44.15 -3.30 4.91
N GLY A 321 -45.16 -2.90 4.14
CA GLY A 321 -46.45 -2.48 4.67
C GLY A 321 -47.21 -3.64 5.33
N VAL A 322 -47.26 -4.80 4.68
CA VAL A 322 -48.00 -5.98 5.15
C VAL A 322 -47.35 -6.59 6.39
N ARG A 323 -46.02 -6.70 6.44
CA ARG A 323 -45.32 -7.26 7.60
C ARG A 323 -45.52 -6.42 8.87
N LYS A 324 -45.56 -5.09 8.77
CA LYS A 324 -45.85 -4.19 9.90
C LYS A 324 -47.21 -4.45 10.55
N LYS A 325 -48.20 -4.93 9.79
CA LYS A 325 -49.54 -5.23 10.29
C LYS A 325 -49.60 -6.48 11.17
N VAL A 326 -48.64 -7.39 11.02
CA VAL A 326 -48.71 -8.73 11.63
C VAL A 326 -47.47 -9.10 12.46
N GLU A 327 -46.54 -8.17 12.65
CA GLU A 327 -45.33 -8.38 13.44
C GLU A 327 -45.67 -8.85 14.87
N PRO A 328 -44.98 -9.88 15.40
CA PRO A 328 -45.10 -10.25 16.80
C PRO A 328 -44.71 -9.10 17.73
N ARG A 329 -45.58 -8.69 18.67
CA ARG A 329 -45.25 -7.70 19.71
C ARG A 329 -45.23 -8.33 21.09
N PHE A 330 -44.06 -8.82 21.49
CA PHE A 330 -43.87 -9.46 22.79
C PHE A 330 -44.03 -8.47 23.95
N ILE A 331 -44.79 -8.88 24.96
CA ILE A 331 -44.89 -8.15 26.23
C ILE A 331 -43.72 -8.51 27.15
N ASN A 332 -43.48 -7.64 28.14
CA ASN A 332 -42.48 -7.92 29.15
C ASN A 332 -43.00 -8.98 30.12
N ILE A 333 -42.14 -9.93 30.48
CA ILE A 333 -42.38 -10.83 31.62
C ILE A 333 -42.02 -10.14 32.94
N THR A 334 -42.59 -10.61 34.04
CA THR A 334 -42.34 -10.12 35.41
C THR A 334 -41.99 -11.28 36.35
N ALA A 335 -41.19 -11.01 37.37
CA ALA A 335 -40.87 -11.95 38.43
C ALA A 335 -40.89 -11.28 39.81
N GLY A 336 -42.01 -11.36 40.53
CA GLY A 336 -42.14 -10.67 41.82
C GLY A 336 -41.92 -9.15 41.67
N PRO A 337 -41.07 -8.51 42.51
CA PRO A 337 -40.72 -7.09 42.39
C PRO A 337 -39.64 -6.79 41.34
N ILE A 338 -39.14 -7.79 40.59
CA ILE A 338 -38.23 -7.56 39.46
C ILE A 338 -38.97 -6.79 38.38
N GLY A 339 -38.53 -5.54 38.16
CA GLY A 339 -39.10 -4.66 37.14
C GLY A 339 -38.84 -5.18 35.73
N THR A 340 -39.75 -4.88 34.81
CA THR A 340 -39.66 -5.33 33.41
C THR A 340 -38.44 -4.81 32.63
N ALA A 341 -37.77 -3.78 33.15
CA ALA A 341 -36.55 -3.21 32.58
C ALA A 341 -35.27 -3.90 33.08
N TRP A 342 -35.37 -4.91 33.96
CA TRP A 342 -34.21 -5.64 34.45
C TRP A 342 -33.57 -6.49 33.35
N GLN A 343 -32.25 -6.60 33.42
CA GLN A 343 -31.43 -7.08 32.31
C GLN A 343 -31.74 -8.51 31.83
N PRO A 344 -31.96 -9.51 32.73
CA PRO A 344 -32.30 -10.87 32.30
C PRO A 344 -33.64 -10.95 31.53
N LEU A 345 -34.64 -10.19 31.98
CA LEU A 345 -35.98 -10.19 31.37
C LEU A 345 -35.98 -9.45 30.02
N LEU A 346 -35.15 -8.40 29.91
CA LEU A 346 -34.96 -7.68 28.65
C LEU A 346 -34.24 -8.54 27.61
N ILE A 347 -33.19 -9.28 28.00
CA ILE A 347 -32.47 -10.20 27.10
C ILE A 347 -33.41 -11.30 26.62
N TRP A 348 -34.18 -11.91 27.52
CA TRP A 348 -35.20 -12.89 27.14
C TRP A 348 -36.16 -12.31 26.08
N LYS A 349 -36.66 -11.09 26.28
CA LYS A 349 -37.56 -10.44 25.32
C LYS A 349 -36.89 -10.20 23.96
N ASN A 350 -35.64 -9.75 23.95
CA ASN A 350 -34.90 -9.55 22.71
C ASN A 350 -34.69 -10.88 21.96
N THR A 351 -34.42 -11.98 22.68
CA THR A 351 -34.35 -13.33 22.12
C THR A 351 -35.67 -13.74 21.47
N GLN A 352 -36.80 -13.41 22.08
CA GLN A 352 -38.12 -13.67 21.47
C GLN A 352 -38.26 -12.95 20.12
N TYR A 353 -37.89 -11.66 20.04
CA TYR A 353 -37.90 -10.93 18.76
C TYR A 353 -36.98 -11.58 17.73
N ALA A 354 -35.70 -11.80 18.06
CA ALA A 354 -34.70 -12.34 17.14
C ALA A 354 -35.10 -13.71 16.55
N THR A 355 -35.67 -14.59 17.38
CA THR A 355 -36.07 -15.95 16.97
C THR A 355 -37.41 -16.00 16.22
N HIS A 356 -38.23 -14.94 16.30
CA HIS A 356 -39.58 -14.90 15.71
C HIS A 356 -39.76 -13.85 14.60
N ARG A 357 -38.68 -13.25 14.11
CA ARG A 357 -38.69 -12.30 12.96
C ARG A 357 -39.37 -12.85 11.69
N ARG A 358 -39.37 -14.18 11.54
CA ARG A 358 -39.97 -14.92 10.42
C ARG A 358 -41.35 -15.51 10.73
N LYS A 359 -41.97 -15.10 11.85
CA LYS A 359 -43.30 -15.52 12.29
C LYS A 359 -44.29 -14.36 12.24
N PHE A 360 -45.56 -14.66 12.49
CA PHE A 360 -46.63 -13.67 12.65
C PHE A 360 -47.65 -14.22 13.65
N ASP A 361 -48.44 -13.33 14.26
CA ASP A 361 -49.51 -13.72 15.18
C ASP A 361 -50.80 -14.04 14.40
N PRO A 362 -51.29 -15.30 14.37
CA PRO A 362 -52.48 -15.69 13.61
C PRO A 362 -53.76 -14.95 13.99
N ARG A 363 -53.84 -14.40 15.21
CA ARG A 363 -54.98 -13.63 15.70
C ARG A 363 -55.14 -12.29 14.98
N GLN A 364 -54.12 -11.84 14.24
CA GLN A 364 -54.18 -10.65 13.38
C GLN A 364 -55.15 -10.80 12.21
N LEU A 365 -55.51 -12.04 11.86
CA LEU A 365 -56.43 -12.35 10.77
C LEU A 365 -57.88 -12.07 11.19
N GLN A 366 -58.58 -11.31 10.35
CA GLN A 366 -59.96 -10.90 10.57
C GLN A 366 -60.90 -11.87 9.83
N VAL A 367 -61.37 -12.91 10.55
CA VAL A 367 -62.18 -13.98 9.94
C VAL A 367 -63.66 -13.60 9.91
N GLU A 368 -64.28 -13.71 8.74
CA GLU A 368 -65.70 -13.45 8.55
C GLU A 368 -66.57 -14.38 9.42
N GLY A 369 -67.48 -13.80 10.18
CA GLY A 369 -68.38 -14.53 11.09
C GLY A 369 -67.78 -14.88 12.45
N GLU A 370 -66.49 -14.60 12.67
CA GLU A 370 -65.86 -14.69 13.99
C GLU A 370 -65.79 -13.29 14.65
N PRO A 371 -65.99 -13.17 15.97
CA PRO A 371 -65.78 -11.88 16.64
C PRO A 371 -64.31 -11.47 16.51
N PRO A 372 -64.00 -10.18 16.26
CA PRO A 372 -62.62 -9.72 16.24
C PRO A 372 -61.99 -9.91 17.64
N PHE A 373 -60.73 -10.34 17.67
CA PHE A 373 -59.96 -10.36 18.93
C PHE A 373 -59.80 -8.93 19.45
N ASP A 374 -59.86 -8.71 20.78
CA ASP A 374 -59.52 -7.40 21.33
C ASP A 374 -58.03 -7.17 21.09
N GLN A 375 -57.70 -6.10 20.37
CA GLN A 375 -56.31 -5.77 20.02
C GLN A 375 -55.45 -5.48 21.27
N ARG A 376 -56.09 -5.26 22.44
CA ARG A 376 -55.45 -5.09 23.74
C ARG A 376 -55.25 -6.41 24.50
N ASP A 377 -55.77 -7.52 24.00
CA ASP A 377 -55.66 -8.82 24.66
C ASP A 377 -54.24 -9.36 24.62
N VAL A 378 -53.74 -9.70 25.81
CA VAL A 378 -52.45 -10.34 26.01
C VAL A 378 -52.65 -11.86 26.00
N VAL A 379 -52.21 -12.53 24.93
CA VAL A 379 -52.36 -13.99 24.79
C VAL A 379 -51.02 -14.61 24.43
N GLU A 380 -50.89 -15.88 24.75
CA GLU A 380 -49.75 -16.74 24.45
C GLU A 380 -49.92 -17.36 23.05
N PRO A 381 -49.06 -17.02 22.07
CA PRO A 381 -49.14 -17.62 20.76
C PRO A 381 -48.69 -19.09 20.80
N GLU A 382 -49.36 -19.97 20.05
CA GLU A 382 -49.06 -21.40 19.93
C GLU A 382 -47.82 -21.64 19.05
N TRP A 383 -46.64 -21.28 19.56
CA TRP A 383 -45.35 -21.56 18.91
C TRP A 383 -44.53 -22.56 19.72
N ASP A 384 -43.81 -23.45 19.02
CA ASP A 384 -42.78 -24.28 19.63
C ASP A 384 -41.63 -23.36 20.07
N ASN A 385 -41.45 -23.18 21.39
CA ASN A 385 -40.56 -22.17 21.96
C ASN A 385 -39.62 -22.77 23.01
N PRO A 386 -38.32 -22.90 22.72
CA PRO A 386 -37.34 -23.45 23.67
C PRO A 386 -37.08 -22.54 24.88
N PHE A 387 -37.51 -21.27 24.84
CA PHE A 387 -37.30 -20.26 25.89
C PHE A 387 -38.57 -19.92 26.70
N GLY A 388 -39.60 -20.77 26.59
CA GLY A 388 -40.90 -20.61 27.25
C GLY A 388 -41.84 -19.64 26.52
N PRO A 389 -43.12 -19.58 26.92
CA PRO A 389 -44.12 -18.82 26.18
C PRO A 389 -43.91 -17.30 26.18
N GLY A 390 -43.98 -16.72 24.99
CA GLY A 390 -43.87 -15.27 24.76
C GLY A 390 -45.21 -14.63 24.44
N LYS A 391 -45.93 -14.13 25.43
CA LYS A 391 -47.22 -13.45 25.21
C LYS A 391 -47.06 -12.23 24.31
N THR A 392 -47.98 -12.05 23.36
CA THR A 392 -47.99 -10.94 22.39
C THR A 392 -49.26 -10.11 22.49
N ILE A 393 -49.12 -8.81 22.20
CA ILE A 393 -50.24 -7.89 21.93
C ILE A 393 -50.39 -7.76 20.41
N LEU A 394 -51.61 -7.57 19.93
CA LEU A 394 -51.84 -7.38 18.49
C LEU A 394 -51.43 -5.98 18.04
N VAL A 395 -51.06 -5.88 16.78
CA VAL A 395 -50.88 -4.59 16.11
C VAL A 395 -52.27 -3.98 15.92
N GLU A 396 -52.42 -2.71 16.28
CA GLU A 396 -53.64 -1.96 16.02
C GLU A 396 -53.78 -1.73 14.51
N ASN A 397 -54.76 -2.41 13.90
CA ASN A 397 -55.05 -2.37 12.47
C ASN A 397 -56.49 -1.89 12.25
N GLU A 398 -56.75 -1.28 11.09
CA GLU A 398 -58.10 -0.86 10.70
C GLU A 398 -59.06 -2.08 10.58
N PRO A 399 -60.27 -2.01 11.14
CA PRO A 399 -61.29 -3.03 10.90
C PRO A 399 -61.64 -3.14 9.41
N GLY A 400 -61.67 -4.35 8.88
CA GLY A 400 -61.91 -4.62 7.46
C GLY A 400 -60.69 -4.46 6.56
N ASP A 401 -59.47 -4.42 7.10
CA ASP A 401 -58.25 -4.32 6.30
C ASP A 401 -58.19 -5.45 5.24
N PRO A 402 -58.15 -5.11 3.94
CA PRO A 402 -58.23 -6.09 2.87
C PRO A 402 -57.06 -7.07 2.83
N ASP A 403 -55.91 -6.73 3.44
CA ASP A 403 -54.78 -7.65 3.53
C ASP A 403 -54.97 -8.70 4.65
N LEU A 404 -55.80 -8.41 5.66
CA LEU A 404 -56.00 -9.26 6.85
C LEU A 404 -57.32 -10.05 6.85
N LEU A 405 -58.25 -9.74 5.94
CA LEU A 405 -59.55 -10.40 5.83
C LEU A 405 -59.42 -11.88 5.42
N VAL A 406 -60.18 -12.74 6.09
CA VAL A 406 -60.26 -14.18 5.83
C VAL A 406 -61.72 -14.61 5.67
N PRO A 407 -62.11 -15.24 4.55
CA PRO A 407 -63.47 -15.74 4.37
C PRO A 407 -63.85 -16.81 5.41
N ALA A 408 -65.15 -16.90 5.71
CA ALA A 408 -65.68 -17.88 6.66
C ALA A 408 -65.20 -19.31 6.34
N GLY A 409 -64.69 -20.01 7.34
CA GLY A 409 -64.19 -21.39 7.21
C GLY A 409 -62.81 -21.54 6.56
N GLN A 410 -62.09 -20.47 6.22
CA GLN A 410 -60.77 -20.54 5.56
C GLN A 410 -59.56 -20.23 6.45
N ARG A 411 -59.77 -20.02 7.76
CA ARG A 411 -58.72 -19.66 8.75
C ARG A 411 -57.42 -20.45 8.60
N ALA A 412 -57.47 -21.77 8.77
CA ALA A 412 -56.27 -22.62 8.72
C ALA A 412 -55.47 -22.50 7.42
N ARG A 413 -56.18 -22.31 6.29
CA ARG A 413 -55.57 -22.15 4.97
C ARG A 413 -54.83 -20.83 4.85
N TYR A 414 -55.44 -19.73 5.32
CA TYR A 414 -54.83 -18.41 5.35
C TYR A 414 -53.67 -18.34 6.35
N GLU A 415 -53.80 -18.96 7.52
CA GLU A 415 -52.70 -19.05 8.50
C GLU A 415 -51.46 -19.74 7.89
N ALA A 416 -51.65 -20.83 7.16
CA ALA A 416 -50.57 -21.52 6.46
C ALA A 416 -49.95 -20.65 5.33
N ALA A 417 -50.77 -19.91 4.58
CA ALA A 417 -50.29 -19.00 3.53
C ALA A 417 -49.47 -17.83 4.11
N TRP A 418 -49.93 -17.25 5.21
CA TRP A 418 -49.19 -16.24 5.96
C TRP A 418 -47.89 -16.78 6.55
N ALA A 419 -47.91 -17.99 7.12
CA ALA A 419 -46.70 -18.63 7.64
C ALA A 419 -45.64 -18.80 6.55
N ARG A 420 -46.03 -19.23 5.34
CA ARG A 420 -45.12 -19.30 4.18
C ARG A 420 -44.57 -17.93 3.81
N PHE A 421 -45.43 -16.90 3.68
CA PHE A 421 -45.00 -15.55 3.36
C PHE A 421 -43.99 -15.00 4.37
N CYS A 422 -44.29 -15.10 5.67
CA CYS A 422 -43.42 -14.59 6.73
C CYS A 422 -42.12 -15.38 6.86
N SER A 423 -42.12 -16.66 6.48
CA SER A 423 -40.90 -17.47 6.43
C SER A 423 -39.92 -17.00 5.36
N VAL A 424 -40.41 -16.39 4.27
CA VAL A 424 -39.57 -15.83 3.20
C VAL A 424 -39.21 -14.39 3.51
N PHE A 425 -40.19 -13.59 3.94
CA PHE A 425 -40.05 -12.17 4.17
C PHE A 425 -40.11 -11.85 5.67
N PRO A 426 -38.97 -11.73 6.36
CA PRO A 426 -38.96 -11.31 7.77
C PRO A 426 -39.56 -9.92 7.95
N ASP A 427 -39.99 -9.60 9.16
CA ASP A 427 -40.42 -8.24 9.53
C ASP A 427 -39.29 -7.22 9.38
N MET A 428 -38.05 -7.61 9.71
CA MET A 428 -36.86 -6.75 9.69
C MET A 428 -35.59 -7.54 9.31
N PHE A 429 -34.65 -6.87 8.63
CA PHE A 429 -33.24 -7.28 8.53
C PHE A 429 -32.39 -6.23 9.27
N TYR A 430 -31.91 -6.52 10.48
CA TYR A 430 -31.08 -5.57 11.22
C TYR A 430 -29.64 -5.60 10.70
N LYS A 431 -29.10 -4.41 10.38
CA LYS A 431 -27.69 -4.20 10.00
C LYS A 431 -26.93 -3.25 10.94
N GLU A 432 -27.62 -2.29 11.56
CA GLU A 432 -26.95 -1.16 12.22
C GLU A 432 -27.54 -0.75 13.58
N SER A 433 -28.85 -0.93 13.83
CA SER A 433 -29.51 -0.31 14.99
C SER A 433 -29.66 -1.21 16.20
N ARG A 434 -29.39 -0.62 17.37
CA ARG A 434 -29.62 -1.17 18.72
C ARG A 434 -31.10 -1.30 19.08
N GLY A 435 -31.58 -2.50 19.38
CA GLY A 435 -32.89 -2.74 20.01
C GLY A 435 -32.90 -2.44 21.52
N ARG A 436 -33.16 -1.18 21.91
CA ARG A 436 -34.09 -0.94 23.03
C ARG A 436 -35.48 -0.86 22.40
N ASN A 437 -36.53 -1.30 23.08
CA ASN A 437 -37.93 -1.22 22.64
C ASN A 437 -38.42 0.23 22.41
N TYR A 438 -37.82 0.97 21.48
CA TYR A 438 -38.25 2.29 21.03
C TYR A 438 -38.58 2.16 19.54
N PHE A 439 -39.85 1.90 19.26
CA PHE A 439 -40.41 1.99 17.92
C PHE A 439 -40.43 3.46 17.50
N VAL A 440 -39.32 3.99 16.97
CA VAL A 440 -39.32 5.31 16.31
C VAL A 440 -39.70 5.08 14.85
N THR A 441 -40.99 5.13 14.55
CA THR A 441 -41.55 4.97 13.21
C THR A 441 -41.41 6.22 12.31
N GLY A 442 -40.55 7.18 12.69
CA GLY A 442 -40.64 8.56 12.18
C GLY A 442 -39.41 9.16 11.48
N LYS A 443 -38.17 8.75 11.77
CA LYS A 443 -36.97 9.33 11.14
C LYS A 443 -35.80 8.33 11.13
N ASP A 444 -35.21 8.18 9.96
CA ASP A 444 -34.04 7.34 9.68
C ASP A 444 -32.75 8.15 9.93
N GLU A 445 -32.47 8.46 11.20
CA GLU A 445 -31.21 9.07 11.62
C GLU A 445 -30.64 8.23 12.78
N GLY A 446 -29.72 7.33 12.41
CA GLY A 446 -29.26 6.23 13.22
C GLY A 446 -28.55 6.58 14.53
N ARG A 447 -28.49 5.58 15.40
CA ARG A 447 -27.38 5.39 16.34
C ARG A 447 -26.72 4.07 16.00
N TYR A 448 -25.43 4.12 15.69
CA TYR A 448 -24.55 2.98 15.45
C TYR A 448 -24.65 1.96 16.60
N LEU A 449 -24.28 0.69 16.34
CA LEU A 449 -24.03 -0.29 17.41
C LEU A 449 -23.19 0.31 18.55
N SER A 450 -22.28 1.25 18.24
CA SER A 450 -21.42 1.96 19.19
C SER A 450 -22.08 3.01 20.09
N ALA A 451 -23.38 3.30 19.98
CA ALA A 451 -24.03 4.37 20.76
C ALA A 451 -25.20 3.86 21.63
N GLY A 452 -24.89 3.03 22.64
CA GLY A 452 -25.85 2.75 23.69
C GLY A 452 -25.33 1.91 24.86
N PHE A 453 -24.65 2.58 25.77
CA PHE A 453 -24.16 2.18 27.10
C PHE A 453 -25.27 1.80 28.11
N HIS A 454 -26.19 0.93 27.69
CA HIS A 454 -27.58 1.01 28.15
C HIS A 454 -28.28 -0.36 28.22
N ASN A 455 -27.57 -1.42 27.83
CA ASN A 455 -27.84 -2.81 28.17
C ASN A 455 -26.56 -3.17 28.92
N VAL A 456 -26.68 -3.59 30.17
CA VAL A 456 -25.50 -3.86 31.02
C VAL A 456 -24.80 -5.17 30.65
N MET A 457 -25.04 -5.68 29.44
CA MET A 457 -24.46 -6.92 28.90
C MET A 457 -23.92 -6.79 27.47
N GLY A 458 -23.74 -5.57 26.97
CA GLY A 458 -23.05 -5.33 25.71
C GLY A 458 -23.95 -5.45 24.48
N TYR A 459 -23.44 -6.09 23.43
CA TYR A 459 -24.08 -6.21 22.12
C TYR A 459 -24.99 -7.45 22.06
N PHE A 460 -26.19 -7.29 21.50
CA PHE A 460 -27.13 -8.38 21.28
C PHE A 460 -27.26 -8.66 19.78
N ARG A 461 -27.21 -9.94 19.41
CA ARG A 461 -27.28 -10.40 18.02
C ARG A 461 -28.73 -10.58 17.58
N ASP A 462 -29.21 -9.68 16.71
CA ASP A 462 -30.56 -9.73 16.08
C ASP A 462 -30.46 -9.84 14.56
N ASP A 463 -29.48 -10.61 14.08
CA ASP A 463 -29.19 -10.82 12.67
C ASP A 463 -29.73 -12.15 12.12
N GLN A 464 -30.58 -12.85 12.89
CA GLN A 464 -31.03 -14.21 12.58
C GLN A 464 -31.60 -14.35 11.15
N PRO A 465 -32.47 -13.46 10.63
CA PRO A 465 -32.95 -13.59 9.26
C PRO A 465 -31.84 -13.41 8.21
N LEU A 466 -30.90 -12.50 8.47
CA LEU A 466 -29.73 -12.30 7.60
C LEU A 466 -28.88 -13.57 7.59
N TYR A 467 -28.60 -14.13 8.76
CA TYR A 467 -27.82 -15.36 8.93
C TYR A 467 -28.47 -16.56 8.24
N GLU A 468 -29.77 -16.77 8.42
CA GLU A 468 -30.50 -17.93 7.89
C GLU A 468 -30.85 -17.84 6.40
N LEU A 469 -31.11 -16.64 5.88
CA LEU A 469 -31.64 -16.46 4.53
C LEU A 469 -30.57 -16.02 3.54
N LEU A 470 -29.68 -15.10 3.94
CA LEU A 470 -28.74 -14.44 3.02
C LEU A 470 -27.36 -15.07 3.02
N LEU A 471 -26.81 -15.38 4.20
CA LEU A 471 -25.42 -15.81 4.29
C LEU A 471 -25.23 -17.24 3.79
N ASP A 472 -24.15 -17.47 3.05
CA ASP A 472 -23.64 -18.83 2.82
C ASP A 472 -22.85 -19.35 4.04
N GLU A 473 -22.47 -20.62 4.02
CA GLU A 473 -21.75 -21.27 5.15
C GLU A 473 -20.43 -20.55 5.49
N GLN A 474 -19.72 -20.02 4.49
CA GLN A 474 -18.46 -19.31 4.70
C GLN A 474 -18.70 -17.97 5.39
N GLN A 475 -19.71 -17.22 4.93
CA GLN A 475 -20.11 -15.95 5.52
C GLN A 475 -20.68 -16.11 6.94
N GLN A 476 -21.44 -17.19 7.19
CA GLN A 476 -21.91 -17.55 8.52
C GLN A 476 -20.73 -17.78 9.47
N ALA A 477 -19.75 -18.60 9.06
CA ALA A 477 -18.54 -18.85 9.84
C ALA A 477 -17.68 -17.59 10.04
N GLU A 478 -17.63 -16.69 9.04
CA GLU A 478 -16.96 -15.38 9.16
C GLU A 478 -17.61 -14.52 10.24
N LEU A 479 -18.94 -14.39 10.20
CA LEU A 479 -19.71 -13.59 11.15
C LEU A 479 -19.63 -14.15 12.57
N ASP A 480 -19.79 -15.46 12.74
CA ASP A 480 -19.67 -16.13 14.04
C ASP A 480 -18.27 -15.93 14.63
N ARG A 481 -17.24 -16.01 13.79
CA ARG A 481 -15.87 -15.71 14.21
C ARG A 481 -15.70 -14.24 14.61
N MET A 482 -16.27 -13.28 13.88
CA MET A 482 -16.17 -11.85 14.25
C MET A 482 -16.83 -11.54 15.59
N TRP A 483 -18.02 -12.10 15.85
CA TRP A 483 -18.68 -11.97 17.15
C TRP A 483 -17.86 -12.58 18.29
N ARG A 484 -17.30 -13.76 18.07
CA ARG A 484 -16.41 -14.44 19.01
C ARG A 484 -15.11 -13.64 19.25
N GLU A 485 -14.50 -13.15 18.17
CA GLU A 485 -13.28 -12.32 18.22
C GLU A 485 -13.52 -11.01 18.98
N MET A 486 -14.69 -10.38 18.85
CA MET A 486 -15.03 -9.17 19.60
C MET A 486 -14.90 -9.38 21.12
N ASP A 487 -15.40 -10.49 21.64
CA ASP A 487 -15.24 -10.83 23.06
C ASP A 487 -13.80 -11.17 23.42
N PHE A 488 -13.11 -11.94 22.58
CA PHE A 488 -11.70 -12.28 22.80
C PHE A 488 -10.80 -11.04 22.82
N VAL A 489 -11.02 -10.07 21.94
CA VAL A 489 -10.17 -8.89 21.72
C VAL A 489 -10.50 -7.76 22.70
N ALA A 490 -11.79 -7.49 22.93
CA ALA A 490 -12.26 -6.34 23.70
C ALA A 490 -12.80 -6.67 25.10
N SER A 491 -12.87 -7.95 25.47
CA SER A 491 -13.46 -8.41 26.75
C SER A 491 -14.90 -7.93 26.98
N ILE A 492 -15.68 -7.68 25.92
CA ILE A 492 -16.92 -6.91 26.03
C ILE A 492 -17.92 -7.54 27.03
N ASN A 493 -18.14 -8.86 26.99
CA ASN A 493 -19.05 -9.51 27.94
C ASN A 493 -18.54 -9.44 29.40
N ILE A 494 -17.24 -9.62 29.63
CA ILE A 494 -16.63 -9.50 30.96
C ILE A 494 -16.84 -8.09 31.52
N ARG A 495 -16.48 -7.06 30.75
CA ARG A 495 -16.59 -5.66 31.19
C ARG A 495 -18.03 -5.29 31.49
N THR A 496 -18.95 -5.66 30.60
CA THR A 496 -20.34 -5.30 30.81
C THR A 496 -20.94 -6.06 32.00
N TYR A 497 -20.59 -7.34 32.19
CA TYR A 497 -20.97 -8.07 33.41
C TYR A 497 -20.41 -7.41 34.69
N VAL A 498 -19.17 -6.90 34.66
CA VAL A 498 -18.59 -6.17 35.80
C VAL A 498 -19.39 -4.91 36.11
N GLU A 499 -19.79 -4.15 35.10
CA GLU A 499 -20.69 -3.00 35.29
C GLU A 499 -22.04 -3.43 35.87
N PHE A 500 -22.61 -4.53 35.37
CA PHE A 500 -23.86 -5.11 35.87
C PHE A 500 -23.77 -5.50 37.34
N ALA A 501 -22.72 -6.24 37.70
CA ALA A 501 -22.50 -6.69 39.07
C ALA A 501 -22.26 -5.50 40.02
N LYS A 502 -21.58 -4.43 39.58
CA LYS A 502 -21.37 -3.21 40.37
C LYS A 502 -22.66 -2.42 40.62
N LEU A 503 -23.61 -2.45 39.69
CA LEU A 503 -24.91 -1.77 39.84
C LEU A 503 -25.89 -2.52 40.76
N GLY A 504 -25.70 -3.84 40.95
CA GLY A 504 -26.52 -4.65 41.87
C GLY A 504 -27.97 -4.84 41.42
N THR A 505 -28.87 -5.15 42.37
CA THR A 505 -30.34 -5.29 42.20
C THR A 505 -31.08 -3.95 42.15
N ARG A 506 -30.37 -2.82 42.03
CA ARG A 506 -30.98 -1.48 42.04
C ARG A 506 -31.52 -1.15 40.66
N GLY A 507 -32.75 -0.66 40.63
CA GLY A 507 -33.46 -0.28 39.42
C GLY A 507 -32.78 0.89 38.70
N THR A 508 -33.41 1.34 37.63
CA THR A 508 -32.97 2.42 36.75
C THR A 508 -32.37 3.65 37.46
N ARG A 509 -31.53 4.38 36.72
CA ARG A 509 -30.75 5.62 37.02
C ARG A 509 -31.41 6.74 37.88
N ASP A 510 -32.66 6.64 38.30
CA ASP A 510 -33.29 7.59 39.22
C ASP A 510 -32.92 7.35 40.71
N ASP A 511 -32.25 6.23 41.02
CA ASP A 511 -31.84 5.88 42.39
C ASP A 511 -30.51 6.51 42.84
N PHE A 512 -29.84 7.30 41.98
CA PHE A 512 -28.61 8.01 42.34
C PHE A 512 -28.94 9.25 43.18
N LYS A 513 -29.04 9.08 44.51
CA LYS A 513 -28.83 10.21 45.42
C LYS A 513 -27.34 10.52 45.48
N ASP A 514 -26.99 11.78 45.21
CA ASP A 514 -25.63 12.29 45.35
C ASP A 514 -25.09 11.98 46.75
N GLY A 515 -23.93 11.30 46.83
CA GLY A 515 -23.16 11.18 48.08
C GLY A 515 -22.75 9.78 48.58
N GLU A 516 -22.94 8.70 47.82
CA GLU A 516 -22.40 7.37 48.20
C GLU A 516 -20.94 7.18 47.72
N PRO A 517 -20.10 6.43 48.45
CA PRO A 517 -18.65 6.46 48.28
C PRO A 517 -18.18 5.88 46.93
N GLU A 518 -17.07 6.39 46.40
CA GLU A 518 -16.30 5.75 45.32
C GLU A 518 -16.05 4.28 45.68
N VAL A 519 -16.63 3.37 44.87
CA VAL A 519 -16.47 1.93 45.00
C VAL A 519 -14.98 1.61 44.89
N ARG A 520 -14.36 1.27 46.03
CA ARG A 520 -12.99 0.73 46.10
C ARG A 520 -12.81 -0.36 45.05
N GLU A 521 -11.60 -0.44 44.49
CA GLU A 521 -11.10 -1.51 43.62
C GLU A 521 -11.47 -2.90 44.18
N ILE A 522 -12.62 -3.42 43.77
CA ILE A 522 -12.84 -4.86 43.76
C ILE A 522 -12.06 -5.33 42.54
N GLU A 523 -11.08 -6.20 42.76
CA GLU A 523 -10.34 -6.89 41.70
C GLU A 523 -11.37 -7.50 40.73
N VAL A 524 -11.30 -7.16 39.44
CA VAL A 524 -12.23 -7.67 38.41
C VAL A 524 -12.40 -9.19 38.50
N GLU A 525 -11.30 -9.88 38.84
CA GLU A 525 -11.23 -11.32 39.05
C GLU A 525 -12.15 -11.84 40.17
N GLU A 526 -12.33 -11.08 41.25
CA GLU A 526 -13.26 -11.42 42.31
C GLU A 526 -14.72 -11.30 41.82
N ILE A 527 -15.05 -10.23 41.10
CA ILE A 527 -16.40 -9.99 40.55
C ILE A 527 -16.80 -11.11 39.58
N ILE A 528 -15.89 -11.49 38.69
CA ILE A 528 -16.16 -12.50 37.65
C ILE A 528 -15.94 -13.94 38.13
N SER A 529 -15.63 -14.15 39.42
CA SER A 529 -15.48 -15.49 40.00
C SER A 529 -16.81 -16.24 39.96
N GLU A 530 -16.74 -17.55 39.80
CA GLU A 530 -17.96 -18.38 39.69
C GLU A 530 -18.76 -18.32 40.99
N ALA A 531 -18.08 -18.31 42.13
CA ALA A 531 -18.71 -18.18 43.43
C ALA A 531 -19.52 -16.88 43.56
N ASN A 532 -18.95 -15.73 43.17
CA ASN A 532 -19.66 -14.45 43.28
C ASN A 532 -20.77 -14.31 42.23
N LEU A 533 -20.57 -14.85 41.03
CA LEU A 533 -21.62 -14.91 40.01
C LEU A 533 -22.83 -15.73 40.49
N ARG A 534 -22.59 -16.94 41.02
CA ARG A 534 -23.65 -17.81 41.55
C ARG A 534 -24.30 -17.26 42.83
N LYS A 535 -23.54 -16.51 43.63
CA LYS A 535 -24.10 -15.75 44.75
C LYS A 535 -25.09 -14.68 44.26
N LEU A 536 -24.69 -13.87 43.28
CA LEU A 536 -25.56 -12.84 42.71
C LEU A 536 -26.79 -13.45 42.03
N GLU A 537 -26.63 -14.58 41.33
CA GLU A 537 -27.75 -15.37 40.80
C GLU A 537 -28.73 -15.77 41.91
N THR A 538 -28.24 -16.31 43.02
CA THR A 538 -29.07 -16.71 44.16
C THR A 538 -29.84 -15.52 44.72
N GLU A 539 -29.21 -14.36 44.85
CA GLU A 539 -29.86 -13.12 45.30
C GLU A 539 -30.98 -12.69 44.33
N TYR A 540 -30.74 -12.76 43.02
CA TYR A 540 -31.75 -12.47 41.99
C TYR A 540 -32.91 -13.47 42.03
N LEU A 541 -32.62 -14.76 42.22
CA LEU A 541 -33.64 -15.81 42.30
C LEU A 541 -34.51 -15.69 43.55
N GLU A 542 -33.95 -15.26 44.69
CA GLU A 542 -34.75 -14.96 45.89
C GLU A 542 -35.68 -13.76 45.68
N VAL A 543 -35.24 -12.72 44.94
CA VAL A 543 -36.12 -11.61 44.55
C VAL A 543 -37.20 -12.09 43.56
N ALA A 544 -36.84 -12.96 42.61
CA ALA A 544 -37.76 -13.53 41.62
C ALA A 544 -38.78 -14.53 42.19
N LYS A 545 -38.63 -14.91 43.46
CA LYS A 545 -39.41 -15.96 44.12
C LYS A 545 -40.91 -15.67 44.09
N GLY A 546 -41.70 -16.67 43.71
CA GLY A 546 -43.15 -16.53 43.49
C GLY A 546 -43.51 -15.81 42.18
N GLY A 547 -42.53 -15.43 41.36
CA GLY A 547 -42.71 -14.91 40.01
C GLY A 547 -43.02 -15.99 38.96
N ASN A 548 -43.19 -15.56 37.70
CA ASN A 548 -43.45 -16.45 36.57
C ASN A 548 -42.28 -17.44 36.36
N PRO A 549 -42.51 -18.77 36.22
CA PRO A 549 -41.47 -19.76 35.93
C PRO A 549 -40.57 -19.40 34.74
N VAL A 550 -41.12 -18.79 33.69
CA VAL A 550 -40.36 -18.33 32.51
C VAL A 550 -39.37 -17.23 32.89
N ALA A 551 -39.79 -16.30 33.76
CA ALA A 551 -38.93 -15.21 34.22
C ALA A 551 -37.84 -15.71 35.18
N ILE A 552 -38.15 -16.71 36.01
CA ILE A 552 -37.14 -17.39 36.84
C ILE A 552 -36.11 -18.11 35.96
N GLN A 553 -36.55 -18.78 34.89
CA GLN A 553 -35.64 -19.44 33.96
C GLN A 553 -34.78 -18.43 33.18
N ALA A 554 -35.36 -17.32 32.72
CA ALA A 554 -34.62 -16.24 32.06
C ALA A 554 -33.50 -15.65 32.94
N VAL A 555 -33.71 -15.59 34.26
CA VAL A 555 -32.65 -15.20 35.22
C VAL A 555 -31.52 -16.23 35.24
N LYS A 556 -31.82 -17.53 35.28
CA LYS A 556 -30.80 -18.59 35.25
C LYS A 556 -30.01 -18.58 33.94
N ASP A 557 -30.72 -18.57 32.80
CA ASP A 557 -30.11 -18.57 31.46
C ASP A 557 -29.15 -17.38 31.29
N PHE A 558 -29.52 -16.23 31.86
CA PHE A 558 -28.69 -15.05 31.88
C PHE A 558 -27.35 -15.26 32.62
N PHE A 559 -27.41 -15.78 33.85
CA PHE A 559 -26.20 -16.03 34.66
C PHE A 559 -25.36 -17.17 34.08
N ASP A 560 -25.99 -18.22 33.55
CA ASP A 560 -25.31 -19.31 32.85
C ASP A 560 -24.56 -18.78 31.62
N SER A 561 -25.24 -18.01 30.75
CA SER A 561 -24.61 -17.41 29.57
C SER A 561 -23.45 -16.47 29.92
N ALA A 562 -23.60 -15.66 30.97
CA ALA A 562 -22.54 -14.78 31.45
C ALA A 562 -21.34 -15.58 31.96
N ASN A 563 -21.57 -16.61 32.79
CA ASN A 563 -20.52 -17.47 33.31
C ASN A 563 -19.80 -18.20 32.18
N ASP A 564 -20.53 -18.83 31.26
CA ASP A 564 -19.96 -19.58 30.15
C ASP A 564 -19.08 -18.69 29.26
N SER A 565 -19.55 -17.48 28.93
CA SER A 565 -18.77 -16.53 28.13
C SER A 565 -17.49 -16.08 28.85
N ILE A 566 -17.58 -15.71 30.14
CA ILE A 566 -16.43 -15.31 30.95
C ILE A 566 -15.40 -16.44 31.01
N ARG A 567 -15.83 -17.68 31.31
CA ARG A 567 -14.94 -18.85 31.43
C ARG A 567 -14.32 -19.19 30.09
N TRP A 568 -15.10 -19.12 29.01
CA TRP A 568 -14.61 -19.32 27.66
C TRP A 568 -13.52 -18.30 27.30
N VAL A 569 -13.75 -16.98 27.45
CA VAL A 569 -12.74 -15.95 27.11
C VAL A 569 -11.43 -16.19 27.88
N LYS A 570 -11.52 -16.44 29.19
CA LYS A 570 -10.33 -16.70 30.02
C LYS A 570 -9.57 -17.94 29.54
N ARG A 571 -10.29 -19.02 29.23
CA ARG A 571 -9.68 -20.25 28.74
C ARG A 571 -9.07 -20.07 27.34
N ALA A 572 -9.81 -19.44 26.43
CA ALA A 572 -9.38 -19.19 25.06
C ALA A 572 -8.09 -18.36 25.01
N ARG A 573 -7.97 -17.32 25.84
CA ARG A 573 -6.75 -16.50 25.91
C ARG A 573 -5.53 -17.29 26.37
N LEU A 574 -5.69 -18.17 27.35
CA LEU A 574 -4.63 -19.05 27.82
C LEU A 574 -4.24 -20.10 26.75
N ASP A 575 -5.24 -20.72 26.11
CA ASP A 575 -5.03 -21.70 25.05
C ASP A 575 -4.41 -21.10 23.79
N ALA A 576 -4.60 -19.80 23.56
CA ALA A 576 -4.03 -19.06 22.44
C ALA A 576 -2.57 -18.66 22.63
N GLU A 577 -2.04 -18.60 23.87
CA GLU A 577 -0.66 -18.14 24.11
C GLU A 577 0.39 -18.90 23.26
N PRO A 578 0.36 -20.24 23.13
CA PRO A 578 1.30 -20.95 22.26
C PRO A 578 1.19 -20.56 20.78
N ALA A 579 0.00 -20.20 20.30
CA ALA A 579 -0.19 -19.70 18.94
C ALA A 579 0.40 -18.31 18.78
N HIS A 580 0.25 -17.43 19.77
CA HIS A 580 0.87 -16.11 19.78
C HIS A 580 2.41 -16.19 19.75
N LEU A 581 3.01 -17.12 20.50
CA LEU A 581 4.46 -17.33 20.49
C LEU A 581 4.98 -17.87 19.15
N ARG A 582 4.22 -18.75 18.48
CA ARG A 582 4.53 -19.16 17.10
C ARG A 582 4.43 -17.98 16.13
N ALA A 583 3.37 -17.18 16.24
CA ALA A 583 3.19 -15.98 15.42
C ALA A 583 4.32 -14.95 15.63
N LEU A 584 4.88 -14.83 16.85
CA LEU A 584 6.04 -13.98 17.11
C LEU A 584 7.28 -14.49 16.37
N ALA A 585 7.53 -15.80 16.38
CA ALA A 585 8.63 -16.40 15.63
C ALA A 585 8.44 -16.22 14.11
N ASP A 586 7.21 -16.37 13.61
CA ASP A 586 6.89 -16.17 12.18
C ASP A 586 7.04 -14.70 11.78
N PHE A 587 6.61 -13.77 12.63
CA PHE A 587 6.81 -12.33 12.45
C PHE A 587 8.29 -11.97 12.40
N ALA A 588 9.10 -12.51 13.32
CA ALA A 588 10.55 -12.33 13.31
C ALA A 588 11.21 -12.93 12.07
N ALA A 589 10.78 -14.12 11.62
CA ALA A 589 11.29 -14.74 10.38
C ALA A 589 11.02 -13.86 9.15
N LYS A 590 9.81 -13.31 9.04
CA LYS A 590 9.43 -12.38 7.96
C LYS A 590 10.24 -11.08 8.04
N ALA A 591 10.33 -10.49 9.24
CA ALA A 591 11.10 -9.26 9.48
C ALA A 591 12.59 -9.43 9.14
N TYR A 592 13.17 -10.58 9.47
CA TYR A 592 14.57 -10.90 9.16
C TYR A 592 14.77 -11.45 7.75
N ARG A 593 13.68 -11.68 7.00
CA ARG A 593 13.65 -12.08 5.58
C ARG A 593 14.32 -13.44 5.32
N ARG A 594 14.36 -14.30 6.34
CA ARG A 594 14.94 -15.65 6.28
C ARG A 594 14.36 -16.54 7.39
N PRO A 595 14.47 -17.88 7.28
CA PRO A 595 14.23 -18.77 8.39
C PRO A 595 15.06 -18.36 9.61
N LEU A 596 14.44 -18.41 10.80
CA LEU A 596 15.14 -18.19 12.05
C LEU A 596 16.09 -19.36 12.32
N SER A 597 17.31 -19.04 12.74
CA SER A 597 18.19 -20.00 13.38
C SER A 597 17.61 -20.40 14.75
N ALA A 598 18.12 -21.50 15.33
CA ALA A 598 17.74 -21.88 16.69
C ALA A 598 18.03 -20.74 17.69
N ALA A 599 19.20 -20.11 17.58
CA ALA A 599 19.58 -18.97 18.41
C ALA A 599 18.64 -17.76 18.22
N ASP A 600 18.27 -17.41 16.98
CA ASP A 600 17.34 -16.30 16.74
C ASP A 600 15.98 -16.55 17.41
N ARG A 601 15.48 -17.79 17.33
CA ARG A 601 14.21 -18.17 17.94
C ARG A 601 14.30 -18.14 19.46
N ASP A 602 15.38 -18.68 20.02
CA ASP A 602 15.61 -18.70 21.46
C ASP A 602 15.76 -17.29 22.02
N ASP A 603 16.44 -16.37 21.32
CA ASP A 603 16.56 -14.97 21.70
C ASP A 603 15.18 -14.29 21.81
N VAL A 604 14.34 -14.43 20.78
CA VAL A 604 12.99 -13.84 20.73
C VAL A 604 12.11 -14.39 21.85
N LEU A 605 12.07 -15.71 22.04
CA LEU A 605 11.23 -16.34 23.05
C LEU A 605 11.75 -16.17 24.48
N SER A 606 13.06 -16.01 24.66
CA SER A 606 13.65 -15.71 25.97
C SER A 606 13.37 -14.28 26.39
N PHE A 607 13.40 -13.32 25.45
CA PHE A 607 12.99 -11.95 25.74
C PHE A 607 11.52 -11.86 26.14
N TYR A 608 10.61 -12.57 25.45
CA TYR A 608 9.21 -12.66 25.87
C TYR A 608 9.08 -13.18 27.32
N ARG A 609 9.84 -14.24 27.68
CA ARG A 609 9.84 -14.78 29.05
C ARG A 609 10.38 -13.78 30.07
N GLU A 610 11.47 -13.10 29.76
CA GLU A 610 12.02 -12.03 30.61
C GLU A 610 11.01 -10.89 30.81
N ALA A 611 10.27 -10.51 29.76
CA ALA A 611 9.21 -9.52 29.84
C ALA A 611 8.09 -9.91 30.82
N ARG A 612 7.67 -11.18 30.82
CA ARG A 612 6.69 -11.72 31.77
C ARG A 612 7.24 -11.80 33.19
N GLU A 613 8.42 -12.40 33.36
CA GLU A 613 8.95 -12.81 34.67
C GLU A 613 9.67 -11.69 35.41
N ARG A 614 10.45 -10.88 34.69
CA ARG A 614 11.32 -9.85 35.28
C ARG A 614 10.68 -8.47 35.29
N TYR A 615 10.00 -8.11 34.20
CA TYR A 615 9.37 -6.78 34.06
C TYR A 615 7.89 -6.78 34.47
N GLY A 616 7.32 -7.95 34.78
CA GLY A 616 5.94 -8.08 35.26
C GLY A 616 4.88 -7.71 34.22
N LEU A 617 5.22 -7.74 32.92
CA LEU A 617 4.25 -7.47 31.87
C LEU A 617 3.25 -8.64 31.76
N ASP A 618 2.02 -8.31 31.40
CA ASP A 618 1.04 -9.31 31.02
C ASP A 618 1.39 -9.95 29.67
N HIS A 619 0.60 -10.96 29.26
CA HIS A 619 0.85 -11.67 28.00
C HIS A 619 0.95 -10.73 26.80
N GLU A 620 -0.02 -9.82 26.68
CA GLU A 620 -0.12 -8.91 25.55
C GLU A 620 1.00 -7.86 25.55
N GLY A 621 1.33 -7.28 26.71
CA GLY A 621 2.45 -6.37 26.87
C GLY A 621 3.79 -7.02 26.52
N ALA A 622 4.02 -8.27 26.95
CA ALA A 622 5.21 -9.02 26.58
C ALA A 622 5.29 -9.31 25.07
N VAL A 623 4.17 -9.61 24.40
CA VAL A 623 4.10 -9.76 22.94
C VAL A 623 4.46 -8.44 22.25
N ARG A 624 3.90 -7.30 22.69
CA ARG A 624 4.21 -5.97 22.12
C ARG A 624 5.69 -5.63 22.25
N GLU A 625 6.28 -5.78 23.43
CA GLU A 625 7.70 -5.49 23.63
C GLU A 625 8.60 -6.42 22.81
N THR A 626 8.18 -7.67 22.61
CA THR A 626 8.92 -8.60 21.75
C THR A 626 8.87 -8.17 20.27
N ILE A 627 7.76 -7.61 19.80
CA ILE A 627 7.66 -6.99 18.47
C ILE A 627 8.62 -5.79 18.37
N VAL A 628 8.67 -4.94 19.41
CA VAL A 628 9.59 -3.80 19.47
C VAL A 628 11.05 -4.27 19.38
N LEU A 629 11.42 -5.34 20.09
CA LEU A 629 12.75 -5.95 19.98
C LEU A 629 13.06 -6.39 18.54
N VAL A 630 12.13 -7.08 17.89
CA VAL A 630 12.31 -7.56 16.50
C VAL A 630 12.50 -6.39 15.53
N LEU A 631 11.69 -5.33 15.66
CA LEU A 631 11.73 -4.17 14.77
C LEU A 631 12.88 -3.18 15.06
N THR A 632 13.57 -3.33 16.18
CA THR A 632 14.79 -2.55 16.50
C THR A 632 16.07 -3.35 16.25
N SER A 633 15.95 -4.65 16.01
CA SER A 633 17.06 -5.55 15.68
C SER A 633 17.81 -5.10 14.41
N PRO A 634 19.15 -5.15 14.39
CA PRO A 634 19.93 -4.94 13.17
C PRO A 634 19.54 -5.90 12.03
N LYS A 635 19.05 -7.11 12.36
CA LYS A 635 18.58 -8.11 11.37
C LYS A 635 17.34 -7.63 10.61
N PHE A 636 16.58 -6.69 11.16
CA PHE A 636 15.46 -6.03 10.50
C PHE A 636 15.87 -4.69 9.89
N SER A 637 16.44 -3.79 10.72
CA SER A 637 16.72 -2.39 10.36
C SER A 637 17.78 -2.24 9.29
N TYR A 638 18.67 -3.24 9.14
CA TYR A 638 19.70 -3.26 8.12
C TYR A 638 19.46 -4.32 7.06
N ARG A 639 19.79 -3.96 5.82
CA ARG A 639 20.05 -4.90 4.73
C ARG A 639 21.52 -5.22 4.78
N ALA A 640 21.84 -6.14 5.67
CA ALA A 640 23.16 -6.68 5.77
C ALA A 640 23.18 -7.98 4.98
N ASP A 641 23.74 -7.95 3.77
CA ASP A 641 24.34 -9.14 3.15
C ASP A 641 25.55 -9.55 3.99
N MET A 642 25.35 -9.75 5.31
CA MET A 642 26.34 -9.73 6.40
C MET A 642 27.60 -10.35 5.86
N VAL A 643 28.57 -9.49 5.56
CA VAL A 643 29.86 -9.92 5.07
C VAL A 643 30.45 -10.71 6.21
N GLU A 644 30.38 -12.05 6.16
CA GLU A 644 31.39 -12.84 6.83
C GLU A 644 32.71 -12.23 6.37
N ALA A 645 33.58 -11.86 7.32
CA ALA A 645 34.82 -11.11 7.12
C ALA A 645 35.88 -11.88 6.30
N ARG A 646 35.48 -12.27 5.10
CA ARG A 646 36.22 -12.97 4.06
C ARG A 646 36.49 -11.96 2.96
N SER A 647 37.77 -11.78 2.66
CA SER A 647 38.21 -10.94 1.54
C SER A 647 37.78 -11.55 0.21
N GLY A 648 37.53 -10.70 -0.79
CA GLY A 648 37.25 -11.12 -2.17
C GLY A 648 35.76 -11.14 -2.57
N ILE A 649 35.51 -11.59 -3.81
CA ILE A 649 34.19 -11.68 -4.44
C ILE A 649 33.55 -13.02 -4.10
N GLN A 650 32.30 -13.01 -3.65
CA GLN A 650 31.52 -14.20 -3.32
C GLN A 650 30.07 -14.08 -3.80
N PRO A 651 29.40 -15.18 -4.18
CA PRO A 651 27.97 -15.15 -4.47
C PRO A 651 27.18 -14.78 -3.22
N LEU A 652 26.02 -14.15 -3.43
CA LEU A 652 25.04 -13.96 -2.35
C LEU A 652 24.47 -15.32 -1.91
N SER A 653 23.94 -15.39 -0.70
CA SER A 653 23.03 -16.50 -0.38
C SER A 653 21.70 -16.31 -1.13
N ASP A 654 20.93 -17.36 -1.36
CA ASP A 654 19.64 -17.20 -2.04
C ASP A 654 18.65 -16.34 -1.24
N PHE A 655 18.76 -16.28 0.10
CA PHE A 655 17.95 -15.37 0.92
C PHE A 655 18.39 -13.91 0.76
N ASP A 656 19.69 -13.65 0.70
CA ASP A 656 20.22 -12.31 0.41
C ASP A 656 19.83 -11.87 -1.01
N LEU A 657 19.87 -12.79 -1.98
CA LEU A 657 19.46 -12.53 -3.36
C LEU A 657 17.95 -12.27 -3.48
N ALA A 658 17.12 -13.03 -2.76
CA ALA A 658 15.68 -12.77 -2.64
C ALA A 658 15.41 -11.37 -2.08
N SER A 659 16.08 -11.01 -0.99
CA SER A 659 16.00 -9.67 -0.39
C SER A 659 16.48 -8.59 -1.37
N ARG A 660 17.58 -8.83 -2.10
CA ARG A 660 18.08 -7.90 -3.12
C ARG A 660 17.06 -7.66 -4.23
N LEU A 661 16.46 -8.72 -4.75
CA LEU A 661 15.43 -8.65 -5.78
C LEU A 661 14.15 -7.96 -5.29
N SER A 662 13.67 -8.27 -4.09
CA SER A 662 12.43 -7.71 -3.55
C SER A 662 12.53 -6.21 -3.30
N TYR A 663 13.62 -5.73 -2.73
CA TYR A 663 13.77 -4.31 -2.49
C TYR A 663 14.13 -3.53 -3.76
N PHE A 664 14.75 -4.18 -4.74
CA PHE A 664 14.92 -3.57 -6.06
C PHE A 664 13.56 -3.31 -6.71
N LEU A 665 12.64 -4.29 -6.73
CA LEU A 665 11.39 -4.16 -7.49
C LEU A 665 10.21 -3.61 -6.68
N TRP A 666 10.17 -3.86 -5.38
CA TRP A 666 9.04 -3.53 -4.49
C TRP A 666 9.42 -2.60 -3.33
N SER A 667 10.70 -2.28 -3.16
CA SER A 667 11.22 -1.53 -2.01
C SER A 667 10.76 -2.12 -0.66
N SER A 668 10.51 -3.42 -0.62
CA SER A 668 9.94 -4.13 0.52
C SER A 668 10.46 -5.57 0.60
N MET A 669 10.06 -6.29 1.64
CA MET A 669 10.50 -7.67 1.90
C MET A 669 10.04 -8.67 0.81
N PRO A 670 10.77 -9.79 0.64
CA PRO A 670 10.34 -10.89 -0.22
C PRO A 670 8.98 -11.45 0.20
N ASP A 671 8.19 -11.90 -0.77
CA ASP A 671 6.97 -12.65 -0.46
C ASP A 671 7.25 -14.14 -0.23
N ALA A 672 6.21 -14.87 0.16
CA ALA A 672 6.33 -16.29 0.50
C ALA A 672 6.88 -17.14 -0.65
N GLU A 673 6.47 -16.87 -1.89
CA GLU A 673 6.96 -17.61 -3.07
C GLU A 673 8.46 -17.37 -3.28
N LEU A 674 8.93 -16.12 -3.20
CA LEU A 674 10.34 -15.81 -3.37
C LEU A 674 11.21 -16.40 -2.23
N LEU A 675 10.71 -16.39 -0.99
CA LEU A 675 11.38 -17.05 0.14
C LEU A 675 11.42 -18.58 -0.01
N GLN A 676 10.39 -19.19 -0.59
CA GLN A 676 10.39 -20.63 -0.88
C GLN A 676 11.43 -21.00 -1.94
N ARG A 677 11.58 -20.19 -3.00
CA ARG A 677 12.66 -20.33 -3.97
C ARG A 677 14.04 -20.17 -3.32
N ALA A 678 14.18 -19.18 -2.45
CA ALA A 678 15.41 -19.01 -1.69
C ALA A 678 15.75 -20.24 -0.84
N ALA A 679 14.75 -20.80 -0.14
CA ALA A 679 14.92 -22.01 0.64
C ALA A 679 15.25 -23.25 -0.21
N ALA A 680 14.78 -23.31 -1.46
CA ALA A 680 15.09 -24.37 -2.41
C ALA A 680 16.51 -24.29 -3.00
N GLY A 681 17.21 -23.16 -2.81
CA GLY A 681 18.57 -22.98 -3.27
C GLY A 681 18.71 -22.81 -4.80
N ASP A 682 17.66 -22.33 -5.47
CA ASP A 682 17.58 -22.30 -6.93
C ASP A 682 17.57 -20.89 -7.55
N LEU A 683 17.65 -19.82 -6.76
CA LEU A 683 17.58 -18.43 -7.26
C LEU A 683 18.78 -17.99 -8.08
N HIS A 684 19.94 -18.64 -7.95
CA HIS A 684 21.09 -18.38 -8.83
C HIS A 684 20.89 -18.90 -10.26
N LYS A 685 19.87 -19.74 -10.51
CA LYS A 685 19.58 -20.22 -11.85
C LYS A 685 18.95 -19.10 -12.69
N PRO A 686 19.51 -18.75 -13.86
CA PRO A 686 19.01 -17.64 -14.68
C PRO A 686 17.51 -17.72 -14.99
N GLU A 687 17.00 -18.91 -15.32
CA GLU A 687 15.60 -19.13 -15.63
C GLU A 687 14.67 -18.88 -14.42
N VAL A 688 15.12 -19.18 -13.20
CA VAL A 688 14.32 -19.01 -11.98
C VAL A 688 14.25 -17.55 -11.58
N ILE A 689 15.38 -16.84 -11.51
CA ILE A 689 15.39 -15.42 -11.12
C ILE A 689 14.67 -14.54 -12.14
N LYS A 690 14.78 -14.87 -13.44
CA LYS A 690 14.02 -14.19 -14.50
C LYS A 690 12.52 -14.42 -14.34
N ALA A 691 12.09 -15.65 -14.08
CA ALA A 691 10.68 -15.95 -13.85
C ALA A 691 10.13 -15.21 -12.62
N GLN A 692 10.89 -15.14 -11.53
CA GLN A 692 10.51 -14.37 -10.34
C GLN A 692 10.47 -12.87 -10.64
N ALA A 693 11.47 -12.31 -11.32
CA ALA A 693 11.45 -10.90 -11.72
C ALA A 693 10.20 -10.56 -12.56
N ARG A 694 9.87 -11.35 -13.58
CA ARG A 694 8.66 -11.18 -14.41
C ARG A 694 7.38 -11.19 -13.58
N ARG A 695 7.23 -12.18 -12.70
CA ARG A 695 6.08 -12.29 -11.78
C ARG A 695 5.97 -11.02 -10.93
N MET A 696 7.09 -10.58 -10.37
CA MET A 696 7.12 -9.43 -9.47
C MET A 696 6.84 -8.10 -10.17
N LEU A 697 7.20 -7.96 -11.44
CA LEU A 697 6.85 -6.80 -12.26
C LEU A 697 5.34 -6.69 -12.55
N GLN A 698 4.58 -7.78 -12.43
CA GLN A 698 3.12 -7.78 -12.58
C GLN A 698 2.37 -7.54 -11.26
N ASP A 699 3.05 -7.65 -10.12
CA ASP A 699 2.47 -7.46 -8.79
C ASP A 699 2.11 -5.97 -8.53
N PRO A 700 1.03 -5.66 -7.79
CA PRO A 700 0.70 -4.31 -7.35
C PRO A 700 1.84 -3.55 -6.67
N ARG A 701 2.72 -4.24 -5.94
CA ARG A 701 3.86 -3.64 -5.22
C ARG A 701 4.92 -3.04 -6.13
N VAL A 702 4.95 -3.38 -7.42
CA VAL A 702 5.86 -2.74 -8.41
C VAL A 702 5.63 -1.24 -8.54
N ARG A 703 4.49 -0.70 -8.05
CA ARG A 703 4.29 0.74 -7.89
C ARG A 703 5.44 1.41 -7.13
N ALA A 704 6.05 0.72 -6.17
CA ALA A 704 7.22 1.24 -5.45
C ALA A 704 8.39 1.53 -6.40
N LEU A 705 8.65 0.71 -7.42
CA LEU A 705 9.68 1.02 -8.42
C LEU A 705 9.36 2.31 -9.19
N ALA A 706 8.11 2.54 -9.59
CA ALA A 706 7.72 3.76 -10.28
C ALA A 706 7.89 5.02 -9.40
N VAL A 707 7.61 4.91 -8.10
CA VAL A 707 7.68 6.03 -7.15
C VAL A 707 9.10 6.26 -6.65
N GLU A 708 9.79 5.21 -6.22
CA GLU A 708 11.11 5.33 -5.58
C GLU A 708 12.23 5.43 -6.62
N PHE A 709 12.23 4.60 -7.67
CA PHE A 709 13.21 4.76 -8.76
C PHE A 709 12.78 5.89 -9.69
N GLY A 710 11.56 5.85 -10.23
CA GLY A 710 11.08 6.86 -11.18
C GLY A 710 11.05 8.26 -10.56
N GLY A 711 10.54 8.40 -9.34
CA GLY A 711 10.46 9.67 -8.61
C GLY A 711 11.82 10.32 -8.34
N ASN A 712 12.82 9.54 -7.91
CA ASN A 712 14.17 10.04 -7.70
C ASN A 712 14.91 10.30 -9.03
N TRP A 713 14.75 9.40 -10.02
CA TRP A 713 15.36 9.58 -11.35
C TRP A 713 14.88 10.85 -12.04
N LEU A 714 13.57 11.09 -12.03
CA LEU A 714 12.92 12.18 -12.77
C LEU A 714 12.65 13.42 -11.89
N ASP A 715 13.04 13.39 -10.61
CA ASP A 715 12.92 14.49 -9.64
C ASP A 715 11.47 14.98 -9.40
N PHE A 716 10.54 14.04 -9.21
CA PHE A 716 9.13 14.34 -8.90
C PHE A 716 8.60 13.67 -7.62
N ARG A 717 9.45 12.95 -6.88
CA ARG A 717 9.02 12.18 -5.70
C ARG A 717 8.36 13.02 -4.61
N ASP A 718 8.75 14.29 -4.50
CA ASP A 718 8.21 15.28 -3.54
C ASP A 718 7.20 16.24 -4.20
N PHE A 719 6.69 15.92 -5.40
CA PHE A 719 5.83 16.84 -6.15
C PHE A 719 4.54 17.21 -5.40
N GLU A 720 3.98 16.29 -4.61
CA GLU A 720 2.80 16.54 -3.77
C GLU A 720 3.05 17.62 -2.69
N GLN A 721 4.31 17.96 -2.41
CA GLN A 721 4.69 18.94 -1.39
C GLN A 721 5.10 20.30 -1.98
N ILE A 722 5.02 20.50 -3.30
CA ILE A 722 5.46 21.77 -3.89
C ILE A 722 4.56 22.94 -3.47
N GLY A 723 5.21 24.01 -3.02
CA GLY A 723 4.59 25.28 -2.64
C GLY A 723 5.05 26.47 -3.49
N THR A 724 5.74 26.22 -4.61
CA THR A 724 6.29 27.28 -5.47
C THR A 724 5.26 27.94 -6.38
N VAL A 725 4.13 27.28 -6.65
CA VAL A 725 3.07 27.79 -7.54
C VAL A 725 2.18 28.78 -6.79
N ASP A 726 2.01 29.97 -7.37
CA ASP A 726 1.07 30.98 -6.88
C ASP A 726 -0.39 30.55 -7.18
N ARG A 727 -1.12 30.15 -6.14
CA ARG A 727 -2.51 29.67 -6.27
C ARG A 727 -3.52 30.79 -6.50
N GLU A 728 -3.18 32.05 -6.21
CA GLU A 728 -4.05 33.19 -6.56
C GLU A 728 -3.98 33.45 -8.07
N ARG A 729 -2.78 33.35 -8.65
CA ARG A 729 -2.58 33.50 -10.10
C ARG A 729 -3.05 32.29 -10.89
N PHE A 730 -2.91 31.08 -10.32
CA PHE A 730 -3.29 29.82 -10.94
C PHE A 730 -4.30 29.05 -10.07
N PRO A 731 -5.55 29.51 -9.95
CA PRO A 731 -6.55 28.91 -9.05
C PRO A 731 -6.93 27.47 -9.42
N SER A 732 -6.70 27.05 -10.67
CA SER A 732 -6.87 25.65 -11.06
C SER A 732 -5.81 24.71 -10.49
N PHE A 733 -4.68 25.23 -9.98
CA PHE A 733 -3.64 24.46 -9.32
C PHE A 733 -4.01 24.23 -7.85
N ASN A 734 -4.91 23.29 -7.62
CA ASN A 734 -5.36 22.84 -6.30
C ASN A 734 -4.73 21.49 -5.93
N ASP A 735 -5.07 20.96 -4.76
CA ASP A 735 -4.51 19.70 -4.26
C ASP A 735 -4.91 18.51 -5.15
N GLU A 736 -6.16 18.46 -5.64
CA GLU A 736 -6.63 17.42 -6.56
C GLU A 736 -5.81 17.36 -7.87
N LEU A 737 -5.50 18.53 -8.46
CA LEU A 737 -4.69 18.58 -9.67
C LEU A 737 -3.24 18.18 -9.39
N ARG A 738 -2.69 18.59 -8.24
CA ARG A 738 -1.32 18.22 -7.86
C ARG A 738 -1.18 16.71 -7.68
N ASP A 739 -2.15 16.07 -7.03
CA ASP A 739 -2.18 14.62 -6.86
C ASP A 739 -2.35 13.90 -8.22
N ALA A 740 -3.20 14.44 -9.11
CA ALA A 740 -3.34 13.91 -10.46
C ALA A 740 -2.07 14.05 -11.30
N MET A 741 -1.36 15.18 -11.18
CA MET A 741 -0.07 15.38 -11.85
C MET A 741 1.01 14.42 -11.32
N PHE A 742 1.01 14.09 -10.02
CA PHE A 742 1.93 13.10 -9.45
C PHE A 742 1.61 11.68 -9.94
N GLU A 743 0.34 11.32 -10.05
CA GLU A 743 -0.09 9.98 -10.46
C GLU A 743 0.10 9.69 -11.96
N GLU A 744 0.09 10.70 -12.85
CA GLU A 744 0.33 10.52 -14.29
C GLU A 744 1.66 9.80 -14.60
N PRO A 745 2.85 10.31 -14.18
CA PRO A 745 4.12 9.65 -14.45
C PRO A 745 4.21 8.28 -13.76
N VAL A 746 3.64 8.11 -12.57
CA VAL A 746 3.60 6.81 -11.87
C VAL A 746 2.84 5.78 -12.70
N ARG A 747 1.65 6.14 -13.20
CA ARG A 747 0.81 5.25 -14.01
C ARG A 747 1.42 4.95 -15.37
N PHE A 748 1.98 5.95 -16.02
CA PHE A 748 2.69 5.76 -17.29
C PHE A 748 3.90 4.85 -17.13
N PHE A 749 4.70 5.04 -16.08
CA PHE A 749 5.83 4.16 -15.77
C PHE A 749 5.36 2.72 -15.52
N LEU A 750 4.30 2.53 -14.71
CA LEU A 750 3.71 1.22 -14.47
C LEU A 750 3.22 0.54 -15.76
N ASP A 751 2.68 1.30 -16.71
CA ASP A 751 2.29 0.78 -18.02
C ASP A 751 3.49 0.28 -18.83
N VAL A 752 4.56 1.09 -18.91
CA VAL A 752 5.82 0.70 -19.57
C VAL A 752 6.38 -0.58 -18.98
N VAL A 753 6.36 -0.71 -17.66
CA VAL A 753 6.84 -1.90 -16.95
C VAL A 753 5.95 -3.11 -17.22
N ARG A 754 4.64 -3.01 -16.96
CA ARG A 754 3.72 -4.16 -16.98
C ARG A 754 3.44 -4.67 -18.39
N ARG A 755 3.41 -3.79 -19.38
CA ARG A 755 3.25 -4.16 -20.79
C ARG A 755 4.59 -4.45 -21.49
N ASN A 756 5.70 -4.43 -20.75
CA ASN A 756 7.04 -4.65 -21.27
C ASN A 756 7.35 -3.79 -22.51
N ARG A 757 6.99 -2.50 -22.44
CA ARG A 757 7.18 -1.56 -23.54
C ARG A 757 8.66 -1.22 -23.73
N PRO A 758 9.05 -0.69 -24.90
CA PRO A 758 10.38 -0.13 -25.09
C PRO A 758 10.68 0.97 -24.08
N ILE A 759 11.89 1.00 -23.54
CA ILE A 759 12.31 2.09 -22.64
C ILE A 759 12.32 3.45 -23.37
N LEU A 760 12.44 3.43 -24.71
CA LEU A 760 12.32 4.61 -25.56
C LEU A 760 10.91 5.23 -25.55
N ASP A 761 9.88 4.49 -25.11
CA ASP A 761 8.53 5.02 -24.98
C ASP A 761 8.45 6.10 -23.90
N PHE A 762 9.38 6.13 -22.93
CA PHE A 762 9.52 7.27 -22.03
C PHE A 762 9.72 8.61 -22.76
N LEU A 763 10.28 8.59 -23.97
CA LEU A 763 10.47 9.78 -24.81
C LEU A 763 9.43 9.90 -25.92
N TYR A 764 9.12 8.79 -26.59
CA TYR A 764 8.45 8.80 -27.88
C TYR A 764 7.01 8.27 -27.87
N ALA A 765 6.52 7.81 -26.72
CA ALA A 765 5.11 7.48 -26.56
C ALA A 765 4.21 8.65 -26.95
N ARG A 766 3.09 8.32 -27.58
CA ARG A 766 2.04 9.28 -27.96
C ARG A 766 0.83 9.22 -27.03
N ASP A 767 0.89 8.35 -26.04
CA ASP A 767 -0.18 8.06 -25.10
C ASP A 767 0.15 8.55 -23.68
N THR A 768 -0.90 8.77 -22.88
CA THR A 768 -0.77 9.09 -21.46
C THR A 768 -1.97 8.54 -20.65
N PHE A 769 -1.96 8.76 -19.35
CA PHE A 769 -3.07 8.46 -18.44
C PHE A 769 -3.60 9.73 -17.81
N VAL A 770 -4.92 9.89 -17.80
CA VAL A 770 -5.59 11.04 -17.18
C VAL A 770 -6.79 10.58 -16.35
N ASN A 771 -7.11 11.34 -15.31
CA ASN A 771 -8.42 11.35 -14.67
C ASN A 771 -9.19 12.62 -15.12
N PRO A 772 -10.46 12.83 -14.71
CA PRO A 772 -11.22 14.02 -15.12
C PRO A 772 -10.53 15.35 -14.77
N VAL A 773 -9.80 15.41 -13.65
CA VAL A 773 -9.08 16.62 -13.21
C VAL A 773 -7.94 16.95 -14.19
N LEU A 774 -7.10 15.98 -14.52
CA LEU A 774 -5.96 16.17 -15.42
C LEU A 774 -6.38 16.35 -16.88
N ALA A 775 -7.45 15.65 -17.32
CA ALA A 775 -8.02 15.81 -18.66
C ALA A 775 -8.44 17.27 -18.91
N ARG A 776 -9.16 17.89 -17.96
CA ARG A 776 -9.52 19.31 -18.01
C ARG A 776 -8.30 20.22 -18.03
N HIS A 777 -7.27 19.91 -17.25
CA HIS A 777 -6.01 20.68 -17.25
C HIS A 777 -5.30 20.64 -18.61
N TYR A 778 -5.42 19.52 -19.32
CA TYR A 778 -4.82 19.33 -20.65
C TYR A 778 -5.72 19.76 -21.82
N GLY A 779 -6.96 20.18 -21.56
CA GLY A 779 -7.92 20.50 -22.62
C GLY A 779 -8.41 19.28 -23.40
N MET A 780 -8.35 18.10 -22.77
CA MET A 780 -8.91 16.85 -23.31
C MET A 780 -10.42 16.78 -23.02
N PRO A 781 -11.19 16.01 -23.81
CA PRO A 781 -12.59 15.73 -23.51
C PRO A 781 -12.76 15.17 -22.10
N ASP A 782 -13.88 15.50 -21.44
CA ASP A 782 -14.16 14.97 -20.11
C ASP A 782 -14.41 13.46 -20.20
N HIS A 783 -13.85 12.71 -19.25
CA HIS A 783 -13.99 11.27 -19.17
C HIS A 783 -14.91 10.90 -18.00
N ALA A 784 -15.51 9.70 -18.04
CA ALA A 784 -16.24 9.17 -16.89
C ALA A 784 -15.32 9.06 -15.65
N SER A 785 -15.88 8.84 -14.47
CA SER A 785 -15.12 8.75 -13.22
C SER A 785 -13.94 7.76 -13.30
N GLY A 786 -12.78 8.15 -12.77
CA GLY A 786 -11.59 7.28 -12.66
C GLY A 786 -10.46 7.65 -13.62
N TRP A 787 -9.47 6.77 -13.75
CA TRP A 787 -8.31 6.96 -14.63
C TRP A 787 -8.52 6.23 -15.96
N VAL A 788 -8.18 6.89 -17.06
CA VAL A 788 -8.27 6.34 -18.42
C VAL A 788 -6.95 6.43 -19.17
N HIS A 789 -6.73 5.48 -20.08
CA HIS A 789 -5.61 5.49 -21.02
C HIS A 789 -6.03 6.25 -22.28
N VAL A 790 -5.22 7.22 -22.73
CA VAL A 790 -5.48 8.05 -23.91
C VAL A 790 -4.40 7.77 -24.95
N PRO A 791 -4.68 6.99 -26.01
CA PRO A 791 -3.67 6.54 -26.96
C PRO A 791 -3.15 7.62 -27.92
N ASP A 792 -3.93 8.67 -28.18
CA ASP A 792 -3.63 9.77 -29.11
C ASP A 792 -3.46 11.12 -28.37
N ALA A 793 -2.76 11.06 -27.23
CA ALA A 793 -2.51 12.22 -26.37
C ALA A 793 -1.61 13.29 -27.03
N ASP A 794 -0.86 12.93 -28.08
CA ASP A 794 -0.04 13.84 -28.89
C ASP A 794 -0.85 14.96 -29.55
N ARG A 795 -2.13 14.72 -29.89
CA ARG A 795 -3.06 15.76 -30.40
C ARG A 795 -3.31 16.89 -29.40
N TYR A 796 -3.08 16.63 -28.12
CA TYR A 796 -3.21 17.59 -27.03
C TYR A 796 -1.84 18.09 -26.54
N GLY A 797 -0.77 17.83 -27.30
CA GLY A 797 0.61 18.17 -26.93
C GLY A 797 1.18 17.32 -25.79
N ARG A 798 0.62 16.12 -25.56
CA ARG A 798 1.05 15.17 -24.52
C ARG A 798 1.66 13.90 -25.11
N GLY A 799 1.92 12.91 -24.26
CA GLY A 799 2.53 11.63 -24.61
C GLY A 799 3.97 11.53 -24.14
N GLY A 800 4.38 10.38 -23.58
CA GLY A 800 5.69 10.22 -22.96
C GLY A 800 5.93 11.16 -21.78
N LEU A 801 7.15 11.18 -21.24
CA LEU A 801 7.46 11.92 -20.01
C LEU A 801 7.59 13.44 -20.25
N LEU A 802 8.30 13.84 -21.31
CA LEU A 802 8.73 15.23 -21.51
C LEU A 802 7.62 16.30 -21.38
N PRO A 803 6.40 16.11 -21.92
CA PRO A 803 5.35 17.11 -21.83
C PRO A 803 4.42 16.96 -20.62
N MET A 804 4.69 16.07 -19.66
CA MET A 804 3.84 15.93 -18.47
C MET A 804 3.93 17.18 -17.58
N ALA A 805 2.79 17.64 -17.06
CA ALA A 805 2.74 18.88 -16.28
C ALA A 805 3.54 18.80 -14.98
N ALA A 806 3.72 17.62 -14.38
CA ALA A 806 4.55 17.45 -13.19
C ALA A 806 5.97 17.98 -13.40
N PHE A 807 6.63 17.57 -14.50
CA PHE A 807 8.01 17.99 -14.78
C PHE A 807 8.10 19.45 -15.22
N LEU A 808 7.14 19.91 -16.03
CA LEU A 808 7.10 21.30 -16.50
C LEU A 808 6.90 22.30 -15.36
N THR A 809 6.11 21.91 -14.36
CA THR A 809 5.78 22.73 -13.18
C THR A 809 6.89 22.70 -12.14
N LYS A 810 7.41 21.50 -11.82
CA LYS A 810 8.51 21.34 -10.86
C LYS A 810 9.75 22.14 -11.26
N ASN A 811 10.01 22.21 -12.57
CA ASN A 811 11.14 22.94 -13.15
C ASN A 811 10.80 24.40 -13.48
N ALA A 812 9.87 25.03 -12.75
CA ALA A 812 9.52 26.43 -12.89
C ALA A 812 9.41 27.13 -11.50
N PRO A 813 9.75 28.42 -11.38
CA PRO A 813 9.60 29.20 -10.14
C PRO A 813 8.16 29.66 -9.84
N GLY A 814 7.13 29.08 -10.47
CA GLY A 814 5.71 29.33 -10.16
C GLY A 814 5.08 30.50 -10.92
N LEU A 815 5.64 31.71 -10.84
CA LEU A 815 5.13 32.92 -11.53
C LEU A 815 5.77 33.19 -12.90
N ARG A 816 6.65 32.29 -13.35
CA ARG A 816 7.25 32.32 -14.69
C ARG A 816 7.71 30.95 -15.11
N THR A 817 7.94 30.79 -16.41
CA THR A 817 8.64 29.62 -16.95
C THR A 817 10.14 29.70 -16.70
N SER A 818 10.86 28.60 -16.93
CA SER A 818 12.32 28.57 -16.83
C SER A 818 12.94 27.59 -17.83
N PRO A 819 13.35 28.08 -19.02
CA PRO A 819 14.15 27.33 -19.98
C PRO A 819 15.39 26.71 -19.33
N VAL A 820 16.08 27.47 -18.48
CA VAL A 820 17.28 26.99 -17.78
C VAL A 820 16.99 25.74 -16.94
N LYS A 821 15.97 25.78 -16.06
CA LYS A 821 15.65 24.63 -15.19
C LYS A 821 15.08 23.45 -15.98
N ARG A 822 14.15 23.69 -16.91
CA ARG A 822 13.55 22.64 -17.76
C ARG A 822 14.61 21.97 -18.65
N GLY A 823 15.50 22.76 -19.25
CA GLY A 823 16.59 22.28 -20.08
C GLY A 823 17.62 21.50 -19.27
N TYR A 824 18.02 22.03 -18.11
CA TYR A 824 18.92 21.34 -17.18
C TYR A 824 18.36 19.97 -16.78
N TRP A 825 17.07 19.87 -16.47
CA TRP A 825 16.40 18.61 -16.17
C TRP A 825 16.48 17.61 -17.35
N VAL A 826 16.26 18.05 -18.59
CA VAL A 826 16.45 17.18 -19.76
C VAL A 826 17.90 16.70 -19.89
N ALA A 827 18.86 17.61 -19.86
CA ALA A 827 20.27 17.23 -20.03
C ALA A 827 20.75 16.29 -18.92
N LYS A 828 20.42 16.59 -17.66
CA LYS A 828 20.87 15.81 -16.50
C LYS A 828 20.07 14.52 -16.28
N ASN A 829 18.75 14.61 -16.20
CA ASN A 829 17.91 13.49 -15.78
C ASN A 829 17.58 12.57 -16.96
N ILE A 830 17.31 13.14 -18.15
CA ILE A 830 16.96 12.35 -19.33
C ILE A 830 18.22 11.87 -20.08
N LEU A 831 19.19 12.74 -20.36
CA LEU A 831 20.38 12.40 -21.14
C LEU A 831 21.59 11.97 -20.29
N GLY A 832 21.49 12.03 -18.95
CA GLY A 832 22.53 11.58 -18.05
C GLY A 832 23.79 12.47 -18.02
N GLU A 833 23.70 13.71 -18.51
CA GLU A 833 24.85 14.62 -18.54
C GLU A 833 25.28 15.08 -17.14
N GLN A 834 26.59 15.05 -16.90
CA GLN A 834 27.19 15.68 -15.74
C GLN A 834 27.36 17.18 -16.00
N ILE A 835 26.64 17.99 -15.23
CA ILE A 835 26.68 19.45 -15.28
C ILE A 835 27.28 19.96 -13.97
N PRO A 836 28.38 20.74 -13.98
CA PRO A 836 28.99 21.27 -12.77
C PRO A 836 28.06 22.26 -12.05
N ALA A 837 28.32 22.49 -10.76
CA ALA A 837 27.60 23.50 -9.99
C ALA A 837 27.79 24.90 -10.62
N PRO A 838 26.77 25.79 -10.53
CA PRO A 838 26.89 27.14 -11.06
C PRO A 838 27.97 27.95 -10.32
N PRO A 839 28.54 28.99 -10.94
CA PRO A 839 29.44 29.92 -10.28
C PRO A 839 28.77 30.62 -9.07
N PRO A 840 29.53 31.11 -8.07
CA PRO A 840 28.97 31.73 -6.85
C PRO A 840 28.14 33.02 -7.08
N GLU A 841 28.38 33.71 -8.19
CA GLU A 841 27.78 35.02 -8.50
C GLU A 841 26.87 34.88 -9.73
N VAL A 842 25.62 34.46 -9.52
CA VAL A 842 24.59 34.39 -10.57
C VAL A 842 23.59 35.53 -10.37
N PRO A 843 23.46 36.48 -11.31
CA PRO A 843 22.45 37.52 -11.23
C PRO A 843 21.03 36.93 -11.20
N GLU A 844 20.21 37.35 -10.24
CA GLU A 844 18.82 36.90 -10.15
C GLU A 844 17.96 37.49 -11.29
N LEU A 845 17.18 36.63 -11.95
CA LEU A 845 16.14 37.06 -12.89
C LEU A 845 14.87 37.46 -12.10
N PRO A 846 14.08 38.43 -12.57
CA PRO A 846 12.80 38.77 -11.95
C PRO A 846 11.92 37.53 -11.71
N ALA A 847 11.25 37.47 -10.56
CA ALA A 847 10.47 36.31 -10.15
C ALA A 847 9.16 36.11 -10.95
N ASP A 848 8.64 37.19 -11.53
CA ASP A 848 7.32 37.26 -12.19
C ASP A 848 7.48 37.64 -13.67
N GLU A 849 6.99 36.78 -14.57
CA GLU A 849 7.09 36.96 -16.03
C GLU A 849 6.33 38.21 -16.52
N ALA A 850 5.25 38.59 -15.83
CA ALA A 850 4.42 39.75 -16.18
C ALA A 850 5.13 41.08 -15.92
N LYS A 851 6.18 41.09 -15.09
CA LYS A 851 6.96 42.28 -14.71
C LYS A 851 8.27 42.39 -15.48
N MET A 852 8.48 41.56 -16.51
CA MET A 852 9.73 41.53 -17.27
C MET A 852 9.69 42.49 -18.47
N ASP A 853 10.71 43.34 -18.58
CA ASP A 853 10.87 44.31 -19.69
C ASP A 853 11.13 43.66 -21.05
N LEU A 854 11.75 42.47 -21.06
CA LEU A 854 12.13 41.74 -22.26
C LEU A 854 11.52 40.32 -22.27
N PRO A 855 11.24 39.74 -23.45
CA PRO A 855 10.90 38.32 -23.57
C PRO A 855 11.97 37.42 -22.94
N LEU A 856 11.55 36.26 -22.43
CA LEU A 856 12.44 35.35 -21.70
C LEU A 856 13.66 34.90 -22.53
N ARG A 857 13.50 34.70 -23.84
CA ARG A 857 14.61 34.40 -24.76
C ARG A 857 15.67 35.49 -24.76
N GLN A 858 15.28 36.75 -24.93
CA GLN A 858 16.22 37.88 -24.99
C GLN A 858 16.91 38.10 -23.63
N MET A 859 16.20 37.85 -22.53
CA MET A 859 16.80 37.84 -21.19
C MET A 859 17.85 36.75 -21.03
N LEU A 860 17.57 35.55 -21.55
CA LEU A 860 18.51 34.44 -21.52
C LEU A 860 19.73 34.69 -22.40
N GLU A 861 19.54 35.27 -23.59
CA GLU A 861 20.64 35.72 -24.47
C GLU A 861 21.55 36.73 -23.76
N ARG A 862 20.96 37.71 -23.07
CA ARG A 862 21.71 38.67 -22.25
C ARG A 862 22.48 37.99 -21.11
N HIS A 863 21.89 36.98 -20.46
CA HIS A 863 22.56 36.20 -19.41
C HIS A 863 23.73 35.38 -19.96
N ARG A 864 23.55 34.75 -21.12
CA ARG A 864 24.57 33.94 -21.80
C ARG A 864 25.72 34.75 -22.39
N ALA A 865 25.59 36.08 -22.49
CA ALA A 865 26.69 36.95 -22.88
C ALA A 865 27.83 36.97 -21.85
N VAL A 866 27.57 36.53 -20.61
CA VAL A 866 28.59 36.38 -19.58
C VAL A 866 29.43 35.13 -19.86
N PRO A 867 30.76 35.26 -20.10
CA PRO A 867 31.60 34.13 -20.52
C PRO A 867 31.61 32.93 -19.55
N SER A 868 31.50 33.18 -18.25
CA SER A 868 31.46 32.13 -17.22
C SER A 868 30.16 31.32 -17.24
N CYS A 869 29.06 31.87 -17.76
CA CYS A 869 27.77 31.19 -17.86
C CYS A 869 27.58 30.50 -19.22
N ALA A 870 28.13 31.09 -20.30
CA ALA A 870 27.88 30.66 -21.68
C ALA A 870 28.15 29.16 -21.94
N ALA A 871 29.27 28.63 -21.40
CA ALA A 871 29.73 27.27 -21.67
C ALA A 871 28.76 26.19 -21.15
N CYS A 872 28.20 26.38 -19.94
CA CYS A 872 27.24 25.43 -19.37
C CYS A 872 25.87 25.57 -20.07
N HIS A 873 25.40 26.80 -20.25
CA HIS A 873 24.10 27.10 -20.86
C HIS A 873 23.98 26.59 -22.31
N ALA A 874 25.08 26.60 -23.07
CA ALA A 874 25.12 26.06 -24.43
C ALA A 874 24.73 24.57 -24.53
N ARG A 875 24.80 23.82 -23.41
CA ARG A 875 24.49 22.39 -23.38
C ARG A 875 23.01 22.08 -23.24
N PHE A 876 22.22 22.95 -22.62
CA PHE A 876 20.87 22.59 -22.20
C PHE A 876 19.78 23.65 -22.41
N ASP A 877 20.12 24.93 -22.60
CA ASP A 877 19.10 25.98 -22.74
C ASP A 877 18.16 25.76 -23.92
N SER A 878 18.66 25.19 -25.01
CA SER A 878 17.88 24.87 -26.22
C SER A 878 16.76 23.87 -25.93
N PHE A 879 16.98 22.86 -25.08
CA PHE A 879 15.92 21.96 -24.63
C PHE A 879 14.84 22.70 -23.85
N GLY A 880 15.25 23.65 -23.00
CA GLY A 880 14.36 24.48 -22.21
C GLY A 880 13.49 25.41 -23.05
N LEU A 881 14.10 26.10 -24.02
CA LEU A 881 13.42 27.03 -24.93
C LEU A 881 12.35 26.32 -25.75
N ALA A 882 12.58 25.06 -26.14
CA ALA A 882 11.59 24.26 -26.84
C ALA A 882 10.34 23.93 -25.99
N PHE A 883 10.37 24.12 -24.67
CA PHE A 883 9.18 24.03 -23.80
C PHE A 883 8.45 25.36 -23.58
N GLU A 884 8.83 26.45 -24.25
CA GLU A 884 8.17 27.75 -24.06
C GLU A 884 6.72 27.79 -24.55
N GLY A 885 6.28 26.77 -25.30
CA GLY A 885 4.87 26.51 -25.59
C GLY A 885 4.04 26.03 -24.39
N PHE A 886 4.63 25.89 -23.20
CA PHE A 886 3.92 25.55 -21.96
C PHE A 886 4.12 26.60 -20.87
N ASP A 887 3.03 26.94 -20.17
CA ASP A 887 3.01 27.88 -19.05
C ASP A 887 3.68 27.31 -17.77
N PRO A 888 3.76 28.08 -16.66
CA PRO A 888 4.40 27.63 -15.43
C PRO A 888 3.75 26.41 -14.76
N VAL A 889 2.46 26.13 -15.03
CA VAL A 889 1.73 24.96 -14.50
C VAL A 889 1.55 23.86 -15.55
N GLY A 890 2.31 23.93 -16.65
CA GLY A 890 2.35 22.93 -17.71
C GLY A 890 1.18 22.94 -18.69
N LYS A 891 0.31 23.96 -18.70
CA LYS A 891 -0.73 24.12 -19.73
C LYS A 891 -0.13 24.62 -21.04
N PRO A 892 -0.68 24.24 -22.20
CA PRO A 892 -0.26 24.82 -23.47
C PRO A 892 -0.53 26.33 -23.49
N ARG A 893 0.39 27.11 -24.06
CA ARG A 893 0.27 28.56 -24.22
C ARG A 893 0.78 29.01 -25.60
N SER A 894 0.18 30.07 -26.14
CA SER A 894 0.65 30.77 -27.34
C SER A 894 1.26 32.14 -27.02
N HIS A 895 1.01 32.66 -25.82
CA HIS A 895 1.54 33.93 -25.32
C HIS A 895 2.08 33.74 -23.91
N ASP A 896 3.08 34.53 -23.53
CA ASP A 896 3.59 34.61 -22.17
C ASP A 896 2.62 35.38 -21.24
N LEU A 897 2.90 35.42 -19.93
CA LEU A 897 2.04 36.08 -18.94
C LEU A 897 1.98 37.61 -19.10
N ALA A 898 2.85 38.21 -19.93
CA ALA A 898 2.82 39.61 -20.31
C ALA A 898 2.08 39.86 -21.65
N GLY A 899 1.55 38.82 -22.30
CA GLY A 899 0.80 38.90 -23.55
C GLY A 899 1.65 38.93 -24.82
N ARG A 900 2.94 38.60 -24.76
CA ARG A 900 3.84 38.51 -25.92
C ARG A 900 3.79 37.10 -26.51
N ALA A 901 3.99 36.94 -27.82
CA ALA A 901 3.99 35.62 -28.45
C ALA A 901 5.06 34.71 -27.85
N ALA A 902 4.69 33.47 -27.50
CA ALA A 902 5.63 32.46 -27.03
C ALA A 902 6.49 31.94 -28.20
N ASP A 903 7.79 31.79 -27.98
CA ASP A 903 8.75 31.35 -29.00
C ASP A 903 9.46 30.07 -28.56
N ALA A 904 9.05 28.94 -29.16
CA ALA A 904 9.55 27.61 -28.86
C ALA A 904 10.64 27.12 -29.84
N LYS A 905 11.23 28.00 -30.66
CA LYS A 905 12.31 27.61 -31.60
C LYS A 905 13.65 27.45 -30.88
N ALA A 906 14.44 26.46 -31.24
CA ALA A 906 15.71 26.22 -30.58
C ALA A 906 16.76 25.70 -31.57
N THR A 907 17.98 26.23 -31.43
CA THR A 907 19.18 25.67 -32.05
C THR A 907 19.84 24.74 -31.04
N PHE A 908 19.73 23.43 -31.25
CA PHE A 908 20.35 22.40 -30.42
C PHE A 908 21.88 22.33 -30.66
N PRO A 909 22.64 21.69 -29.75
CA PRO A 909 24.09 21.52 -29.94
C PRO A 909 24.43 20.92 -31.31
N GLY A 910 25.51 21.41 -31.93
CA GLY A 910 25.86 21.06 -33.31
C GLY A 910 25.15 21.88 -34.39
N GLY A 911 24.31 22.86 -34.02
CA GLY A 911 23.65 23.77 -34.96
C GLY A 911 22.37 23.20 -35.58
N VAL A 912 21.77 22.19 -34.95
CA VAL A 912 20.54 21.55 -35.43
C VAL A 912 19.34 22.40 -35.02
N GLU A 913 18.57 22.89 -35.99
CA GLU A 913 17.36 23.68 -35.73
C GLU A 913 16.16 22.77 -35.41
N GLY A 914 15.31 23.19 -34.48
CA GLY A 914 14.04 22.54 -34.20
C GLY A 914 13.07 23.42 -33.42
N GLU A 915 11.84 22.96 -33.25
CA GLU A 915 10.78 23.72 -32.59
C GLU A 915 9.90 22.81 -31.73
N GLY A 916 9.59 23.28 -30.51
CA GLY A 916 8.67 22.60 -29.62
C GLY A 916 9.14 21.20 -29.17
N LEU A 917 8.18 20.42 -28.64
CA LEU A 917 8.41 19.05 -28.17
C LEU A 917 8.94 18.11 -29.27
N GLU A 918 8.41 18.22 -30.49
CA GLU A 918 8.84 17.36 -31.60
C GLU A 918 10.29 17.67 -32.01
N GLY A 919 10.72 18.93 -31.98
CA GLY A 919 12.12 19.30 -32.19
C GLY A 919 13.06 18.63 -31.20
N ILE A 920 12.71 18.63 -29.90
CA ILE A 920 13.51 17.95 -28.86
C ILE A 920 13.56 16.44 -29.13
N ARG A 921 12.41 15.82 -29.41
CA ARG A 921 12.33 14.38 -29.66
C ARG A 921 13.14 13.95 -30.86
N GLN A 922 13.05 14.69 -31.97
CA GLN A 922 13.79 14.41 -33.19
C GLN A 922 15.30 14.55 -32.94
N TYR A 923 15.74 15.63 -32.29
CA TYR A 923 17.15 15.82 -31.97
C TYR A 923 17.69 14.70 -31.08
N ILE A 924 16.97 14.31 -30.02
CA ILE A 924 17.39 13.18 -29.18
C ILE A 924 17.45 11.91 -30.01
N ARG A 925 16.46 11.64 -30.87
CA ARG A 925 16.42 10.43 -31.69
C ARG A 925 17.62 10.31 -32.64
N GLU A 926 17.98 11.41 -33.28
CA GLU A 926 19.03 11.44 -34.30
C GLU A 926 20.44 11.51 -33.71
N HIS A 927 20.60 12.10 -32.52
CA HIS A 927 21.94 12.44 -32.00
C HIS A 927 22.24 11.92 -30.60
N ARG A 928 21.25 11.70 -29.74
CA ARG A 928 21.45 11.47 -28.30
C ARG A 928 20.69 10.26 -27.73
N GLN A 929 20.09 9.42 -28.57
CA GLN A 929 19.26 8.31 -28.12
C GLN A 929 20.07 7.30 -27.29
N ASP A 930 21.31 7.03 -27.69
CA ASP A 930 22.21 6.15 -26.97
C ASP A 930 22.59 6.71 -25.59
N ASP A 931 22.63 8.04 -25.44
CA ASP A 931 22.87 8.67 -24.14
C ASP A 931 21.68 8.47 -23.21
N PHE A 932 20.45 8.56 -23.72
CA PHE A 932 19.26 8.21 -22.94
C PHE A 932 19.28 6.74 -22.51
N VAL A 933 19.56 5.80 -23.42
CA VAL A 933 19.60 4.36 -23.11
C VAL A 933 20.68 4.05 -22.06
N ARG A 934 21.89 4.61 -22.22
CA ARG A 934 22.98 4.44 -21.25
C ARG A 934 22.65 5.10 -19.91
N GLY A 935 22.10 6.31 -19.93
CA GLY A 935 21.72 7.06 -18.73
C GLY A 935 20.65 6.33 -17.91
N PHE A 936 19.58 5.90 -18.58
CA PHE A 936 18.52 5.10 -17.97
C PHE A 936 19.06 3.80 -17.37
N SER A 937 19.81 3.02 -18.16
CA SER A 937 20.35 1.72 -17.73
C SER A 937 21.32 1.86 -16.56
N GLY A 938 22.18 2.89 -16.58
CA GLY A 938 23.08 3.22 -15.49
C GLY A 938 22.33 3.62 -14.22
N LYS A 939 21.33 4.48 -14.31
CA LYS A 939 20.49 4.88 -13.16
C LYS A 939 19.77 3.68 -12.55
N LEU A 940 19.17 2.82 -13.39
CA LEU A 940 18.47 1.63 -12.92
C LEU A 940 19.42 0.63 -12.27
N LEU A 941 20.60 0.42 -12.84
CA LEU A 941 21.64 -0.43 -12.25
C LEU A 941 22.12 0.12 -10.90
N ALA A 942 22.38 1.43 -10.80
CA ALA A 942 22.78 2.07 -9.55
C ALA A 942 21.72 1.88 -8.45
N TYR A 943 20.44 2.06 -8.79
CA TYR A 943 19.33 1.83 -7.88
C TYR A 943 19.20 0.36 -7.47
N ALA A 944 19.36 -0.58 -8.41
CA ALA A 944 19.30 -2.02 -8.16
C ALA A 944 20.41 -2.50 -7.22
N LEU A 945 21.63 -1.97 -7.38
CA LEU A 945 22.78 -2.33 -6.56
C LEU A 945 22.82 -1.57 -5.22
N GLY A 946 22.13 -0.43 -5.11
CA GLY A 946 22.14 0.41 -3.90
C GLY A 946 23.51 1.00 -3.59
N ARG A 947 24.28 1.35 -4.63
CA ARG A 947 25.59 2.01 -4.53
C ARG A 947 25.86 2.89 -5.76
N SER A 948 26.84 3.79 -5.67
CA SER A 948 27.31 4.51 -6.85
C SER A 948 27.96 3.55 -7.86
N LEU A 949 27.85 3.87 -9.15
CA LEU A 949 28.46 3.09 -10.23
C LEU A 949 29.98 3.21 -10.19
N ALA A 950 30.66 2.11 -10.51
CA ALA A 950 32.11 2.02 -10.64
C ALA A 950 32.48 1.71 -12.10
N LEU A 951 33.78 1.85 -12.44
CA LEU A 951 34.28 1.50 -13.77
C LEU A 951 34.01 0.03 -14.15
N SER A 952 33.86 -0.86 -13.16
CA SER A 952 33.51 -2.27 -13.35
C SER A 952 32.11 -2.51 -13.91
N ASP A 953 31.23 -1.49 -13.82
CA ASP A 953 29.84 -1.56 -14.27
C ASP A 953 29.67 -1.14 -15.74
N GLU A 954 30.66 -0.47 -16.32
CA GLU A 954 30.58 0.16 -17.65
C GLU A 954 30.32 -0.83 -18.79
N LEU A 955 30.93 -2.02 -18.78
CA LEU A 955 30.63 -3.04 -19.80
C LEU A 955 29.19 -3.54 -19.70
N LEU A 956 28.70 -3.77 -18.49
CA LEU A 956 27.31 -4.18 -18.28
C LEU A 956 26.36 -3.10 -18.80
N ILE A 957 26.61 -1.81 -18.51
CA ILE A 957 25.78 -0.70 -18.99
C ILE A 957 25.75 -0.63 -20.52
N ARG A 958 26.87 -0.95 -21.20
CA ARG A 958 26.93 -1.03 -22.67
C ARG A 958 26.13 -2.22 -23.23
N GLU A 959 26.05 -3.32 -22.48
CA GLU A 959 25.29 -4.53 -22.85
C GLU A 959 23.79 -4.39 -22.57
N LEU A 960 23.40 -3.54 -21.61
CA LEU A 960 22.01 -3.18 -21.32
C LEU A 960 21.42 -2.36 -22.49
N GLY A 961 20.95 -3.07 -23.53
CA GLY A 961 20.36 -2.49 -24.74
C GLY A 961 18.93 -1.98 -24.56
N GLY A 962 18.45 -1.19 -25.53
CA GLY A 962 17.22 -0.40 -25.43
C GLY A 962 15.92 -1.02 -25.94
N CYS A 963 15.79 -2.36 -26.08
CA CYS A 963 14.56 -2.91 -26.68
C CYS A 963 13.35 -2.84 -25.74
N CYS A 964 13.39 -3.42 -24.53
CA CYS A 964 12.23 -3.53 -23.63
C CYS A 964 12.64 -3.51 -22.16
N PHE A 965 11.78 -2.98 -21.29
CA PHE A 965 12.05 -2.81 -19.85
C PHE A 965 12.41 -4.14 -19.16
N GLU A 966 11.69 -5.22 -19.46
CA GLU A 966 11.94 -6.54 -18.86
C GLU A 966 13.33 -7.07 -19.20
N THR A 967 13.81 -6.85 -20.43
CA THR A 967 15.15 -7.29 -20.86
C THR A 967 16.25 -6.60 -20.06
N VAL A 968 16.08 -5.31 -19.76
CA VAL A 968 17.02 -4.56 -18.91
C VAL A 968 17.02 -5.15 -17.49
N ILE A 969 15.84 -5.40 -16.92
CA ILE A 969 15.71 -6.02 -15.58
C ILE A 969 16.36 -7.41 -15.55
N GLU A 970 16.04 -8.28 -16.50
CA GLU A 970 16.61 -9.63 -16.58
C GLU A 970 18.13 -9.63 -16.68
N SER A 971 18.68 -8.70 -17.47
CA SER A 971 20.12 -8.55 -17.64
C SER A 971 20.79 -8.05 -16.36
N ILE A 972 20.14 -7.14 -15.62
CA ILE A 972 20.61 -6.70 -14.30
C ILE A 972 20.59 -7.88 -13.32
N VAL A 973 19.46 -8.57 -13.15
CA VAL A 973 19.31 -9.59 -12.09
C VAL A 973 20.14 -10.85 -12.34
N THR A 974 20.56 -11.10 -13.59
CA THR A 974 21.47 -12.20 -13.95
C THR A 974 22.94 -11.77 -14.06
N SER A 975 23.25 -10.48 -13.85
CA SER A 975 24.61 -9.97 -13.90
C SER A 975 25.46 -10.43 -12.72
N ARG A 976 26.78 -10.49 -12.90
CA ARG A 976 27.72 -10.80 -11.81
C ARG A 976 27.60 -9.77 -10.69
N GLN A 977 27.40 -8.50 -11.01
CA GLN A 977 27.30 -7.41 -10.05
C GLN A 977 26.09 -7.58 -9.12
N PHE A 978 24.97 -8.07 -9.64
CA PHE A 978 23.76 -8.28 -8.85
C PHE A 978 23.82 -9.57 -8.03
N LEU A 979 24.36 -10.66 -8.60
CA LEU A 979 24.42 -11.99 -7.97
C LEU A 979 25.54 -12.14 -6.91
N ASN A 980 26.51 -11.21 -6.87
CA ASN A 980 27.68 -11.32 -6.00
C ASN A 980 27.83 -10.10 -5.07
N LYS A 981 28.70 -10.27 -4.08
CA LYS A 981 29.18 -9.23 -3.16
C LYS A 981 30.70 -9.29 -3.05
N ARG A 982 31.32 -8.16 -2.70
CA ARG A 982 32.73 -8.10 -2.30
C ARG A 982 32.83 -7.51 -0.89
N GLY A 983 33.54 -8.22 -0.01
CA GLY A 983 33.85 -7.73 1.34
C GLY A 983 34.93 -6.63 1.31
N PRO A 984 35.01 -5.76 2.34
CA PRO A 984 36.09 -4.79 2.44
C PRO A 984 37.44 -5.52 2.51
N GLU A 985 38.47 -4.96 1.86
CA GLU A 985 39.84 -5.46 2.00
C GLU A 985 40.27 -5.28 3.46
N ARG A 986 40.86 -6.31 4.07
CA ARG A 986 41.51 -6.13 5.37
C ARG A 986 42.69 -5.19 5.14
N GLU A 987 42.66 -4.01 5.72
CA GLU A 987 43.90 -3.26 5.92
C GLU A 987 44.78 -4.13 6.82
N ASP A 988 45.83 -4.71 6.23
CA ASP A 988 46.94 -5.24 7.02
C ASP A 988 47.48 -4.04 7.79
N SER A 989 47.16 -4.00 9.09
CA SER A 989 47.72 -3.05 10.04
C SER A 989 49.25 -3.13 9.97
N GLN A 990 49.85 -2.15 9.30
CA GLN A 990 51.28 -1.85 9.38
C GLN A 990 51.56 -0.94 10.55
#